data_AF-A0A1Z4QWW6-F1
#
_entry.id   AF-A0A1Z4QWW6-F1
#
_cell.length_a   1.000
_cell.length_b   1.000
_cell.length_c   1.000
_cell.angle_alpha   90.00
_cell.angle_beta   90.00
_cell.angle_gamma   90.00
#
_symmetry.space_group_name_H-M   'P 1'
#
loop_
_entity.id
_entity.type
_entity.pdbx_description
1 polymer ?
#
loop_
_entity_poly.entity_id
_entity_poly.type
_entity_poly.pdbx_seq_one_letter_code
_entity_poly.pdbx_strand_id
1 'polypeptide(L)'
;MLGRGLSRVVRQKLTIFLLLVFLVFLMVLQISPRETRLGQRESNYAIHSRQKVNQPAFYPVTKIPSKNLYKPVANWIGRLILPTKQELQDGLDWVWMEVESAPPTAEKLVGKIVRLEWKNNQELRTYIHNIQRDVNFTPEVIKSQQGGTIHPFRLNGVSQVGALRSLAGANPKDDTIVALDSKTIITENNQTNNYILQIDNEPVLLTGRFYGLVKIIKPISSKNHQQSDNYYLVQHYNPNSHKFDGVEETIQIPQQVIDTRHFAPSTPEQIEKSPAGKDGWYIYGAINVNNIFTVQAIAPRSLFALQSNKTIINKDLGLNYINKINWQNTQRNKGKIHTTLLTNQQQSSSQIWQEGDKAILLHLFGGIGGRKAEPLGVPYTITGHFAFGSAEVIRDEFTQQLRFDIKYHQVYAHNPDGIIAGTHTWADYMGNLQYGWLATRPVSDILIKFDPVTQDYDFDGIKISPLTQLQKQLQIAIARYRIGDGTGGATVSPATSCVQDSSQSLYATIQIIKNQVAANPQIQTWLNANPNHPQTLRFQQLVELGKSLERQLVPLGIIRADWQSQADMLVGIGTSKTKKPFKDGSIWAGLTTWRTMMPRQVHDDLAAIFLKHGATMQFLRTNQVGGWQADITPIAPTVFFGQIQIPFTDIAPLPIFLNRILASLAIPRLQDWLIICVALIIYSLIALPLGFKFGFLQLQIWTGNWLEKYLLVLRCLFLPAIVEELFFRVLLLPHPSEIINWWQWSMWGMLSLFLFVVYHPLNAKTLFKAGFPTFFNRVFLGLAALLGIACTIAYAITGSLWVVVLIHWAVVVVWLIIFGGMVKLDIRNQKFGNTQM
;
A
#
# COMPACT_ATOMS: atom_id res chain seq x y z
N MET A 1 39.47 -14.10 23.95
CA MET A 1 40.76 -14.82 23.73
C MET A 1 41.30 -14.70 22.28
N LEU A 2 41.01 -13.60 21.54
CA LEU A 2 41.34 -13.45 20.10
C LEU A 2 42.22 -12.21 19.80
N GLY A 3 43.16 -11.86 20.69
CA GLY A 3 43.84 -10.54 20.66
C GLY A 3 45.36 -10.54 20.50
N ARG A 4 46.04 -11.69 20.37
CA ARG A 4 47.51 -11.72 20.49
C ARG A 4 48.30 -11.55 19.18
N GLY A 5 47.65 -11.55 18.01
CA GLY A 5 48.35 -11.42 16.69
C GLY A 5 48.26 -10.06 16.00
N LEU A 6 47.51 -9.09 16.52
CA LEU A 6 47.25 -7.81 15.84
C LEU A 6 48.22 -6.72 16.30
N SER A 7 48.81 -5.98 15.34
CA SER A 7 49.70 -4.84 15.62
C SER A 7 48.99 -3.77 16.46
N ARG A 8 49.75 -3.03 17.28
CA ARG A 8 49.22 -2.04 18.24
C ARG A 8 48.32 -0.99 17.57
N VAL A 9 48.65 -0.62 16.33
CA VAL A 9 47.89 0.34 15.50
C VAL A 9 46.53 -0.23 15.06
N VAL A 10 46.48 -1.50 14.66
CA VAL A 10 45.23 -2.15 14.25
C VAL A 10 44.32 -2.37 15.46
N ARG A 11 44.89 -2.72 16.62
CA ARG A 11 44.13 -2.78 17.88
C ARG A 11 43.52 -1.43 18.22
N GLN A 12 44.29 -0.34 18.18
CA GLN A 12 43.75 1.01 18.42
C GLN A 12 42.65 1.40 17.44
N LYS A 13 42.83 1.16 16.13
CA LYS A 13 41.79 1.48 15.13
C LYS A 13 40.51 0.66 15.33
N LEU A 14 40.64 -0.63 15.67
CA LEU A 14 39.50 -1.49 15.96
C LEU A 14 38.77 -1.05 17.25
N THR A 15 39.52 -0.67 18.29
CA THR A 15 38.94 -0.15 19.53
C THR A 15 38.22 1.18 19.29
N ILE A 16 38.81 2.10 18.51
CA ILE A 16 38.17 3.38 18.14
C ILE A 16 36.91 3.13 17.29
N PHE A 17 36.95 2.21 16.34
CA PHE A 17 35.79 1.83 15.53
C PHE A 17 34.67 1.23 16.38
N LEU A 18 34.99 0.31 17.30
CA LEU A 18 34.01 -0.26 18.23
C LEU A 18 33.44 0.79 19.18
N LEU A 19 34.26 1.76 19.62
CA LEU A 19 33.81 2.88 20.45
C LEU A 19 32.87 3.82 19.68
N LEU A 20 33.16 4.11 18.40
CA LEU A 20 32.29 4.89 17.52
C LEU A 20 30.97 4.16 17.23
N VAL A 21 31.01 2.86 16.96
CA VAL A 21 29.80 2.05 16.78
C VAL A 21 28.97 2.00 18.07
N PHE A 22 29.62 1.88 19.23
CA PHE A 22 28.95 1.90 20.54
C PHE A 22 28.39 3.28 20.88
N LEU A 23 29.08 4.37 20.52
CA LEU A 23 28.59 5.75 20.66
C LEU A 23 27.41 6.03 19.74
N VAL A 24 27.46 5.59 18.49
CA VAL A 24 26.33 5.67 17.55
C VAL A 24 25.16 4.84 18.08
N PHE A 25 25.41 3.64 18.60
CA PHE A 25 24.38 2.79 19.21
C PHE A 25 23.76 3.44 20.46
N LEU A 26 24.56 4.05 21.34
CA LEU A 26 24.08 4.83 22.49
C LEU A 26 23.31 6.07 22.08
N MET A 27 23.77 6.78 21.04
CA MET A 27 23.09 7.96 20.50
C MET A 27 21.74 7.57 19.88
N VAL A 28 21.67 6.45 19.16
CA VAL A 28 20.43 5.85 18.65
C VAL A 28 19.51 5.42 19.81
N LEU A 29 20.05 4.83 20.88
CA LEU A 29 19.28 4.48 22.09
C LEU A 29 18.78 5.70 22.87
N GLN A 30 19.48 6.84 22.82
CA GLN A 30 19.01 8.10 23.41
C GLN A 30 18.06 8.89 22.52
N ILE A 31 18.01 8.59 21.21
CA ILE A 31 17.02 9.11 20.26
C ILE A 31 15.74 8.26 20.27
N SER A 32 15.77 7.04 20.82
CA SER A 32 14.54 6.32 21.14
C SER A 32 13.70 7.15 22.11
N PRO A 33 12.44 7.48 21.79
CA PRO A 33 11.62 8.31 22.66
C PRO A 33 11.54 7.65 24.04
N ARG A 34 11.99 8.37 25.08
CA ARG A 34 11.76 7.96 26.47
C ARG A 34 10.27 7.71 26.61
N GLU A 35 9.88 6.50 27.03
CA GLU A 35 8.50 6.20 27.40
C GLU A 35 8.09 7.15 28.53
N THR A 36 7.44 8.25 28.18
CA THR A 36 6.70 9.07 29.13
C THR A 36 5.69 8.16 29.80
N ARG A 37 5.69 8.11 31.14
CA ARG A 37 4.61 7.49 31.93
C ARG A 37 3.30 8.16 31.51
N LEU A 38 2.56 7.50 30.64
CA LEU A 38 1.26 7.97 30.18
C LEU A 38 0.29 7.83 31.35
N GLY A 39 -0.14 8.96 31.90
CA GLY A 39 -1.44 9.01 32.57
C GLY A 39 -2.52 8.56 31.57
N GLN A 40 -3.65 8.06 32.07
CA GLN A 40 -4.75 7.58 31.22
C GLN A 40 -5.15 8.67 30.21
N ARG A 41 -4.87 8.43 28.93
CA ARG A 41 -5.16 9.38 27.86
C ARG A 41 -6.53 9.04 27.27
N GLU A 42 -7.40 10.03 27.21
CA GLU A 42 -8.70 9.86 26.59
C GLU A 42 -8.58 9.67 25.06
N SER A 43 -9.43 8.82 24.47
CA SER A 43 -9.49 8.59 23.03
C SER A 43 -10.24 9.71 22.30
N ASN A 44 -9.91 9.93 21.03
CA ASN A 44 -10.65 10.89 20.19
C ASN A 44 -12.11 10.45 20.05
N TYR A 45 -12.38 9.15 19.89
CA TYR A 45 -13.72 8.58 19.88
C TYR A 45 -14.53 9.01 21.12
N ALA A 46 -13.95 8.92 22.33
CA ALA A 46 -14.64 9.30 23.55
C ALA A 46 -14.98 10.80 23.57
N ILE A 47 -14.04 11.65 23.17
CA ILE A 47 -14.22 13.12 23.06
C ILE A 47 -15.39 13.43 22.11
N HIS A 48 -15.36 12.86 20.90
CA HIS A 48 -16.38 13.10 19.87
C HIS A 48 -17.75 12.55 20.24
N SER A 49 -17.81 11.38 20.90
CA SER A 49 -19.06 10.73 21.29
C SER A 49 -19.89 11.52 22.32
N ARG A 50 -19.30 12.54 22.96
CA ARG A 50 -20.01 13.43 23.90
C ARG A 50 -20.95 14.40 23.19
N GLN A 51 -20.67 14.74 21.94
CA GLN A 51 -21.59 15.57 21.16
C GLN A 51 -22.83 14.76 20.78
N LYS A 52 -24.02 15.30 21.09
CA LYS A 52 -25.30 14.63 20.78
C LYS A 52 -25.42 14.24 19.30
N VAL A 53 -24.94 15.10 18.39
CA VAL A 53 -24.96 14.86 16.93
C VAL A 53 -24.17 13.62 16.49
N ASN A 54 -23.26 13.12 17.31
CA ASN A 54 -22.47 11.92 17.05
C ASN A 54 -23.04 10.67 17.76
N GLN A 55 -24.24 10.76 18.36
CA GLN A 55 -24.90 9.65 19.04
C GLN A 55 -26.10 9.17 18.22
N PRO A 56 -26.28 7.85 17.99
CA PRO A 56 -27.41 7.32 17.22
C PRO A 56 -28.78 7.79 17.75
N ALA A 57 -28.93 7.91 19.07
CA ALA A 57 -30.17 8.35 19.72
C ALA A 57 -30.61 9.78 19.33
N PHE A 58 -29.74 10.59 18.73
CA PHE A 58 -30.09 11.92 18.23
C PHE A 58 -30.89 11.89 16.91
N TYR A 59 -30.99 10.71 16.28
CA TYR A 59 -31.64 10.49 14.99
C TYR A 59 -32.77 9.46 15.12
N PRO A 60 -34.02 9.89 15.43
CA PRO A 60 -35.12 8.95 15.59
C PRO A 60 -35.38 8.13 14.32
N VAL A 61 -35.47 6.80 14.47
CA VAL A 61 -35.62 5.87 13.33
C VAL A 61 -36.88 6.18 12.52
N THR A 62 -37.96 6.59 13.20
CA THR A 62 -39.27 6.91 12.60
C THR A 62 -39.31 8.18 11.76
N LYS A 63 -38.30 9.06 11.86
CA LYS A 63 -38.27 10.30 11.08
C LYS A 63 -37.60 10.07 9.73
N ILE A 64 -38.40 10.12 8.67
CA ILE A 64 -37.98 9.91 7.29
C ILE A 64 -38.10 11.25 6.54
N PRO A 65 -37.03 11.72 5.86
CA PRO A 65 -37.08 12.95 5.08
C PRO A 65 -37.89 12.77 3.79
N SER A 66 -38.21 13.88 3.12
CA SER A 66 -38.92 13.84 1.83
C SER A 66 -38.16 13.02 0.78
N LYS A 67 -38.80 12.00 0.20
CA LYS A 67 -38.24 11.13 -0.86
C LYS A 67 -37.87 11.86 -2.15
N ASN A 68 -38.38 13.09 -2.32
CA ASN A 68 -38.06 13.95 -3.46
C ASN A 68 -36.72 14.68 -3.29
N LEU A 69 -36.30 14.92 -2.04
CA LEU A 69 -35.09 15.66 -1.71
C LEU A 69 -33.95 14.74 -1.26
N TYR A 70 -34.30 13.60 -0.66
CA TYR A 70 -33.36 12.66 -0.07
C TYR A 70 -33.66 11.22 -0.50
N LYS A 71 -32.60 10.42 -0.65
CA LYS A 71 -32.65 8.98 -0.97
C LYS A 71 -32.01 8.17 0.15
N PRO A 72 -32.48 6.94 0.44
CA PRO A 72 -31.78 6.05 1.36
C PRO A 72 -30.39 5.71 0.81
N VAL A 73 -29.39 5.60 1.67
CA VAL A 73 -28.00 5.29 1.24
C VAL A 73 -27.90 3.85 0.70
N ALA A 74 -28.70 2.94 1.24
CA ALA A 74 -28.82 1.55 0.81
C ALA A 74 -30.22 1.00 1.14
N ASN A 75 -30.59 -0.11 0.53
CA ASN A 75 -31.90 -0.76 0.78
C ASN A 75 -32.05 -1.21 2.23
N TRP A 76 -31.03 -1.89 2.76
CA TRP A 76 -30.95 -2.32 4.15
C TRP A 76 -29.90 -1.49 4.87
N ILE A 77 -30.31 -0.79 5.92
CA ILE A 77 -29.41 -0.06 6.83
C ILE A 77 -29.79 -0.44 8.25
N GLY A 78 -28.81 -0.61 9.12
CA GLY A 78 -29.10 -0.73 10.53
C GLY A 78 -27.89 -0.68 11.44
N ARG A 79 -28.19 -0.51 12.72
CA ARG A 79 -27.23 -0.41 13.79
C ARG A 79 -26.98 -1.78 14.39
N LEU A 80 -25.74 -2.22 14.36
CA LEU A 80 -25.35 -3.49 14.98
C LEU A 80 -25.31 -3.33 16.50
N ILE A 81 -25.85 -4.34 17.17
CA ILE A 81 -25.89 -4.45 18.63
C ILE A 81 -25.20 -5.77 18.99
N LEU A 82 -24.14 -5.68 19.79
CA LEU A 82 -23.43 -6.86 20.23
C LEU A 82 -24.34 -7.69 21.18
N PRO A 83 -24.43 -9.03 21.01
CA PRO A 83 -25.14 -9.87 21.96
C PRO A 83 -24.61 -9.70 23.39
N THR A 84 -25.46 -10.00 24.37
CA THR A 84 -25.10 -9.94 25.79
C THR A 84 -24.00 -10.94 26.11
N LYS A 85 -23.28 -10.73 27.23
CA LYS A 85 -22.19 -11.64 27.66
C LYS A 85 -22.61 -13.10 27.78
N GLN A 86 -23.89 -13.35 28.12
CA GLN A 86 -24.47 -14.70 28.21
C GLN A 86 -24.69 -15.31 26.83
N GLU A 87 -25.28 -14.55 25.90
CA GLU A 87 -25.52 -14.98 24.52
C GLU A 87 -24.22 -15.22 23.74
N LEU A 88 -23.15 -14.50 24.06
CA LEU A 88 -21.84 -14.67 23.42
C LEU A 88 -21.18 -16.04 23.69
N GLN A 89 -21.69 -16.85 24.63
CA GLN A 89 -21.12 -18.15 24.99
C GLN A 89 -21.57 -19.32 24.09
N ASP A 90 -22.47 -19.08 23.12
CA ASP A 90 -23.01 -20.14 22.26
C ASP A 90 -22.06 -20.64 21.14
N GLY A 91 -20.90 -19.99 20.96
CA GLY A 91 -19.92 -20.34 19.94
C GLY A 91 -20.32 -20.05 18.48
N LEU A 92 -21.41 -19.31 18.24
CA LEU A 92 -21.92 -18.98 16.90
C LEU A 92 -21.47 -17.58 16.46
N ASP A 93 -21.57 -17.23 15.17
CA ASP A 93 -21.30 -15.87 14.69
C ASP A 93 -22.59 -15.20 14.19
N TRP A 94 -23.24 -14.46 15.09
CA TRP A 94 -24.45 -13.67 14.83
C TRP A 94 -24.47 -12.45 15.76
N VAL A 95 -25.28 -11.43 15.39
CA VAL A 95 -25.48 -10.20 16.17
C VAL A 95 -26.93 -9.73 16.13
N TRP A 96 -27.31 -8.82 17.01
CA TRP A 96 -28.56 -8.10 16.92
C TRP A 96 -28.41 -6.90 15.97
N MET A 97 -29.48 -6.49 15.30
CA MET A 97 -29.51 -5.34 14.42
C MET A 97 -30.80 -4.55 14.62
N GLU A 98 -30.70 -3.27 14.96
CA GLU A 98 -31.83 -2.33 14.85
C GLU A 98 -31.95 -1.91 13.39
N VAL A 99 -33.06 -2.26 12.74
CA VAL A 99 -33.29 -1.95 11.33
C VAL A 99 -33.65 -0.47 11.20
N GLU A 100 -32.80 0.30 10.54
CA GLU A 100 -32.97 1.74 10.35
C GLU A 100 -33.55 2.11 8.99
N SER A 101 -33.33 1.26 7.98
CA SER A 101 -33.94 1.32 6.64
C SER A 101 -34.09 -0.10 6.11
N ALA A 102 -35.19 -0.34 5.39
CA ALA A 102 -35.50 -1.63 4.78
C ALA A 102 -36.14 -1.42 3.40
N PRO A 103 -36.03 -2.40 2.48
CA PRO A 103 -36.76 -2.35 1.21
C PRO A 103 -38.29 -2.34 1.44
N PRO A 104 -39.10 -1.90 0.46
CA PRO A 104 -40.56 -1.80 0.60
C PRO A 104 -41.24 -3.09 1.07
N THR A 105 -40.71 -4.26 0.68
CA THR A 105 -41.22 -5.58 1.07
C THR A 105 -41.02 -5.89 2.57
N ALA A 106 -40.20 -5.13 3.28
CA ALA A 106 -39.82 -5.37 4.66
C ALA A 106 -39.94 -4.12 5.55
N GLU A 107 -40.70 -3.11 5.12
CA GLU A 107 -40.88 -1.84 5.83
C GLU A 107 -41.38 -2.03 7.28
N LYS A 108 -42.17 -3.09 7.52
CA LYS A 108 -42.64 -3.49 8.86
C LYS A 108 -41.53 -3.83 9.88
N LEU A 109 -40.28 -3.96 9.43
CA LEU A 109 -39.12 -4.25 10.28
C LEU A 109 -38.39 -2.98 10.72
N VAL A 110 -38.62 -1.83 10.08
CA VAL A 110 -37.97 -0.57 10.46
C VAL A 110 -38.31 -0.22 11.91
N GLY A 111 -37.27 0.07 12.71
CA GLY A 111 -37.35 0.32 14.15
C GLY A 111 -37.36 -0.93 15.02
N LYS A 112 -37.38 -2.15 14.44
CA LYS A 112 -37.30 -3.40 15.20
C LYS A 112 -35.86 -3.86 15.35
N ILE A 113 -35.60 -4.56 16.45
CA ILE A 113 -34.36 -5.30 16.67
C ILE A 113 -34.59 -6.73 16.18
N VAL A 114 -33.76 -7.16 15.23
CA VAL A 114 -33.82 -8.49 14.60
C VAL A 114 -32.46 -9.16 14.67
N ARG A 115 -32.44 -10.49 14.62
CA ARG A 115 -31.19 -11.25 14.58
C ARG A 115 -30.61 -11.20 13.17
N LEU A 116 -29.32 -10.89 13.06
CA LEU A 116 -28.54 -10.93 11.82
C LEU A 116 -27.54 -12.09 11.90
N GLU A 117 -27.58 -12.98 10.93
CA GLU A 117 -26.70 -14.16 10.88
C GLU A 117 -26.29 -14.55 9.46
N TRP A 118 -25.33 -15.47 9.36
CA TRP A 118 -24.87 -16.00 8.08
C TRP A 118 -25.84 -17.03 7.49
N LYS A 119 -25.98 -17.06 6.16
CA LYS A 119 -26.65 -18.14 5.44
C LYS A 119 -25.92 -19.47 5.69
N ASN A 120 -26.68 -20.55 5.84
CA ASN A 120 -26.12 -21.87 6.11
C ASN A 120 -25.71 -22.60 4.82
N ASN A 121 -24.51 -22.33 4.29
CA ASN A 121 -23.93 -23.09 3.18
C ASN A 121 -22.46 -23.48 3.44
N GLN A 122 -21.94 -24.45 2.67
CA GLN A 122 -20.62 -25.03 2.92
C GLN A 122 -19.48 -24.02 2.74
N GLU A 123 -19.55 -23.15 1.73
CA GLU A 123 -18.51 -22.15 1.46
C GLU A 123 -18.40 -21.14 2.61
N LEU A 124 -19.54 -20.65 3.11
CA LEU A 124 -19.59 -19.72 4.24
C LEU A 124 -19.11 -20.36 5.54
N ARG A 125 -19.42 -21.63 5.79
CA ARG A 125 -18.89 -22.35 6.96
C ARG A 125 -17.35 -22.37 6.95
N THR A 126 -16.74 -22.63 5.79
CA THR A 126 -15.27 -22.58 5.65
C THR A 126 -14.73 -21.15 5.85
N TYR A 127 -15.40 -20.14 5.29
CA TYR A 127 -15.02 -18.74 5.46
C TYR A 127 -15.07 -18.31 6.94
N ILE A 128 -16.17 -18.58 7.64
CA ILE A 128 -16.37 -18.26 9.06
C ILE A 128 -15.31 -18.96 9.91
N HIS A 129 -15.08 -20.26 9.67
CA HIS A 129 -14.08 -21.03 10.41
C HIS A 129 -12.66 -20.44 10.28
N ASN A 130 -12.29 -19.96 9.09
CA ASN A 130 -10.98 -19.35 8.87
C ASN A 130 -10.76 -18.04 9.66
N ILE A 131 -11.86 -17.37 10.06
CA ILE A 131 -11.85 -16.08 10.77
C ILE A 131 -11.95 -16.28 12.28
N GLN A 132 -12.73 -17.25 12.75
CA GLN A 132 -13.04 -17.41 14.18
C GLN A 132 -11.78 -17.55 15.04
N ARG A 133 -11.65 -16.69 16.06
CA ARG A 133 -10.57 -16.77 17.06
C ARG A 133 -11.13 -16.54 18.45
N ASP A 134 -10.48 -17.15 19.44
CA ASP A 134 -10.70 -16.75 20.83
C ASP A 134 -9.98 -15.44 21.08
N VAL A 135 -10.63 -14.51 21.78
CA VAL A 135 -10.11 -13.16 22.02
C VAL A 135 -9.68 -13.02 23.47
N ASN A 136 -8.37 -12.83 23.70
CA ASN A 136 -7.80 -12.63 25.01
C ASN A 136 -6.77 -11.50 24.95
N PHE A 137 -7.02 -10.44 25.71
CA PHE A 137 -6.19 -9.24 25.68
C PHE A 137 -4.81 -9.51 26.28
N THR A 138 -3.76 -9.11 25.56
CA THR A 138 -2.40 -9.14 26.09
C THR A 138 -2.08 -7.90 26.93
N PRO A 139 -1.03 -7.94 27.78
CA PRO A 139 -0.60 -6.76 28.53
C PRO A 139 -0.29 -5.54 27.64
N GLU A 140 0.24 -5.75 26.44
CA GLU A 140 0.53 -4.68 25.48
C GLU A 140 -0.75 -4.02 24.96
N VAL A 141 -1.80 -4.80 24.71
CA VAL A 141 -3.11 -4.29 24.30
C VAL A 141 -3.72 -3.46 25.42
N ILE A 142 -3.64 -3.93 26.67
CA ILE A 142 -4.11 -3.18 27.83
C ILE A 142 -3.35 -1.85 27.98
N LYS A 143 -2.02 -1.86 27.83
CA LYS A 143 -1.19 -0.63 27.83
C LYS A 143 -1.58 0.31 26.69
N SER A 144 -1.80 -0.22 25.48
CA SER A 144 -2.23 0.56 24.32
C SER A 144 -3.60 1.20 24.55
N GLN A 145 -4.54 0.47 25.17
CA GLN A 145 -5.86 0.99 25.53
C GLN A 145 -5.77 2.14 26.53
N GLN A 146 -4.91 2.02 27.55
CA GLN A 146 -4.63 3.10 28.51
C GLN A 146 -4.03 4.34 27.84
N GLY A 147 -3.35 4.16 26.71
CA GLY A 147 -2.83 5.23 25.85
C GLY A 147 -3.88 5.92 24.96
N GLY A 148 -5.15 5.52 25.03
CA GLY A 148 -6.26 6.12 24.30
C GLY A 148 -6.62 5.45 22.97
N THR A 149 -5.98 4.32 22.62
CA THR A 149 -6.38 3.52 21.46
C THR A 149 -7.64 2.70 21.76
N ILE A 150 -8.60 2.67 20.84
CA ILE A 150 -9.80 1.84 20.96
C ILE A 150 -9.47 0.40 20.59
N HIS A 151 -9.86 -0.55 21.45
CA HIS A 151 -9.78 -2.00 21.23
C HIS A 151 -11.15 -2.64 21.50
N PRO A 152 -11.45 -3.83 20.95
CA PRO A 152 -12.73 -4.53 21.12
C PRO A 152 -12.88 -5.15 22.52
N PHE A 153 -12.78 -4.35 23.59
CA PHE A 153 -12.74 -4.84 24.97
C PHE A 153 -14.01 -5.57 25.38
N ARG A 154 -15.14 -5.30 24.71
CA ARG A 154 -16.41 -5.99 24.91
C ARG A 154 -16.36 -7.47 24.49
N LEU A 155 -15.35 -7.85 23.70
CA LEU A 155 -15.08 -9.20 23.24
C LEU A 155 -13.94 -9.88 24.01
N ASN A 156 -13.32 -9.23 24.99
CA ASN A 156 -12.25 -9.84 25.78
C ASN A 156 -12.78 -11.03 26.60
N GLY A 157 -12.16 -12.19 26.44
CA GLY A 157 -12.56 -13.46 27.04
C GLY A 157 -13.65 -14.21 26.28
N VAL A 158 -14.03 -13.76 25.07
CA VAL A 158 -15.03 -14.43 24.23
C VAL A 158 -14.34 -15.42 23.28
N SER A 159 -14.86 -16.64 23.23
CA SER A 159 -14.35 -17.70 22.34
C SER A 159 -15.00 -17.63 20.95
N GLN A 160 -14.28 -18.11 19.93
CA GLN A 160 -14.79 -18.27 18.55
C GLN A 160 -15.45 -17.01 17.96
N VAL A 161 -14.89 -15.82 18.26
CA VAL A 161 -15.36 -14.55 17.73
C VAL A 161 -15.19 -14.52 16.21
N GLY A 162 -16.30 -14.43 15.48
CA GLY A 162 -16.32 -14.34 14.03
C GLY A 162 -16.41 -12.90 13.49
N ALA A 163 -16.73 -12.77 12.21
CA ALA A 163 -16.75 -11.50 11.50
C ALA A 163 -17.89 -10.59 11.97
N LEU A 164 -19.10 -11.10 12.22
CA LEU A 164 -20.23 -10.28 12.66
C LEU A 164 -20.02 -9.76 14.09
N ARG A 165 -19.62 -10.64 15.01
CA ARG A 165 -19.35 -10.27 16.41
C ARG A 165 -18.19 -9.29 16.53
N SER A 166 -17.11 -9.52 15.78
CA SER A 166 -15.98 -8.58 15.76
C SER A 166 -16.36 -7.20 15.21
N LEU A 167 -17.27 -7.14 14.23
CA LEU A 167 -17.76 -5.87 13.68
C LEU A 167 -18.63 -5.11 14.69
N ALA A 168 -19.62 -5.77 15.30
CA ALA A 168 -20.50 -5.13 16.28
C ALA A 168 -19.78 -4.75 17.58
N GLY A 169 -18.79 -5.55 18.00
CA GLY A 169 -18.02 -5.35 19.22
C GLY A 169 -16.75 -4.52 19.08
N ALA A 170 -16.47 -3.97 17.89
CA ALA A 170 -15.23 -3.25 17.59
C ALA A 170 -15.03 -1.99 18.45
N ASN A 171 -16.09 -1.19 18.59
CA ASN A 171 -16.07 0.05 19.36
C ASN A 171 -16.54 -0.16 20.81
N PRO A 172 -16.50 0.87 21.69
CA PRO A 172 -17.03 0.79 23.05
C PRO A 172 -18.55 0.76 23.19
N LYS A 173 -19.30 1.24 22.18
CA LYS A 173 -20.77 1.35 22.19
C LYS A 173 -21.34 0.71 20.94
N ASP A 174 -22.64 0.40 20.97
CA ASP A 174 -23.38 -0.11 19.80
C ASP A 174 -23.79 1.04 18.88
N ASP A 175 -22.82 1.62 18.19
CA ASP A 175 -22.97 2.76 17.27
C ASP A 175 -22.49 2.45 15.84
N THR A 176 -22.22 1.18 15.56
CA THR A 176 -21.77 0.71 14.26
C THR A 176 -22.96 0.59 13.31
N ILE A 177 -23.01 1.44 12.28
CA ILE A 177 -24.06 1.43 11.25
C ILE A 177 -23.52 0.72 10.01
N VAL A 178 -24.33 -0.18 9.46
CA VAL A 178 -23.96 -0.98 8.28
C VAL A 178 -25.07 -1.04 7.24
N ALA A 179 -24.67 -1.23 5.99
CA ALA A 179 -25.54 -1.72 4.92
C ALA A 179 -25.38 -3.23 4.74
N LEU A 180 -26.50 -3.90 4.45
CA LEU A 180 -26.51 -5.30 4.05
C LEU A 180 -26.64 -5.43 2.53
N ASP A 181 -26.21 -6.58 2.00
CA ASP A 181 -26.38 -6.90 0.58
C ASP A 181 -27.86 -7.01 0.19
N SER A 182 -28.16 -6.66 -1.07
CA SER A 182 -29.51 -6.73 -1.63
C SER A 182 -30.13 -8.14 -1.58
N LYS A 183 -29.31 -9.20 -1.54
CA LYS A 183 -29.73 -10.62 -1.45
C LYS A 183 -29.95 -11.09 -0.02
N THR A 184 -30.10 -10.18 0.93
CA THR A 184 -30.46 -10.50 2.32
C THR A 184 -31.82 -11.20 2.34
N ILE A 185 -31.87 -12.37 2.98
CA ILE A 185 -33.09 -13.19 3.08
C ILE A 185 -33.73 -12.94 4.45
N ILE A 186 -35.05 -12.79 4.46
CA ILE A 186 -35.84 -12.71 5.69
C ILE A 186 -36.43 -14.08 5.97
N THR A 187 -36.14 -14.62 7.14
CA THR A 187 -36.80 -15.83 7.65
C THR A 187 -37.59 -15.49 8.91
N GLU A 188 -38.74 -16.13 9.07
CA GLU A 188 -39.60 -15.96 10.26
C GLU A 188 -39.43 -17.19 11.15
N ASN A 189 -39.13 -16.97 12.41
CA ASN A 189 -39.14 -18.03 13.40
C ASN A 189 -40.60 -18.24 13.86
N ASN A 190 -41.28 -19.21 13.24
CA ASN A 190 -42.70 -19.52 13.49
C ASN A 190 -43.05 -19.82 14.96
N GLN A 191 -42.07 -20.14 15.81
CA GLN A 191 -42.29 -20.40 17.24
C GLN A 191 -42.23 -19.16 18.12
N THR A 192 -41.49 -18.12 17.71
CA THR A 192 -41.26 -16.90 18.50
C THR A 192 -41.78 -15.63 17.83
N ASN A 193 -42.30 -15.74 16.60
CA ASN A 193 -42.73 -14.64 15.75
C ASN A 193 -41.63 -13.57 15.53
N ASN A 194 -40.36 -13.98 15.64
CA ASN A 194 -39.19 -13.13 15.48
C ASN A 194 -38.61 -13.28 14.06
N TYR A 195 -38.18 -12.17 13.47
CA TYR A 195 -37.56 -12.14 12.16
C TYR A 195 -36.04 -12.33 12.28
N ILE A 196 -35.47 -13.09 11.34
CA ILE A 196 -34.03 -13.30 11.18
C ILE A 196 -33.63 -12.81 9.79
N LEU A 197 -32.56 -12.03 9.73
CA LEU A 197 -31.92 -11.58 8.50
C LEU A 197 -30.70 -12.46 8.23
N GLN A 198 -30.66 -13.07 7.05
CA GLN A 198 -29.58 -13.96 6.63
C GLN A 198 -28.76 -13.37 5.48
N ILE A 199 -27.45 -13.27 5.67
CA ILE A 199 -26.50 -12.67 4.72
C ILE A 199 -25.43 -13.68 4.25
N ASP A 200 -24.87 -13.44 3.06
CA ASP A 200 -23.74 -14.19 2.50
C ASP A 200 -22.47 -13.34 2.35
N ASN A 201 -22.56 -12.04 2.60
CA ASN A 201 -21.44 -11.12 2.52
C ASN A 201 -21.36 -10.33 3.81
N GLU A 202 -20.14 -10.00 4.23
CA GLU A 202 -19.94 -9.15 5.40
C GLU A 202 -20.57 -7.76 5.19
N PRO A 203 -21.26 -7.19 6.18
CA PRO A 203 -21.87 -5.86 6.06
C PRO A 203 -20.85 -4.75 5.74
N VAL A 204 -21.32 -3.70 5.07
CA VAL A 204 -20.51 -2.53 4.69
C VAL A 204 -20.77 -1.39 5.67
N LEU A 205 -19.72 -0.85 6.29
CA LEU A 205 -19.78 0.32 7.16
C LEU A 205 -20.19 1.57 6.38
N LEU A 206 -21.16 2.30 6.91
CA LEU A 206 -21.68 3.53 6.30
C LEU A 206 -22.00 4.60 7.33
N THR A 207 -22.06 5.84 6.86
CA THR A 207 -22.46 7.00 7.64
C THR A 207 -23.71 7.64 7.04
N GLY A 208 -24.71 7.89 7.88
CA GLY A 208 -25.98 8.51 7.51
C GLY A 208 -26.99 7.52 6.91
N ARG A 209 -28.27 7.70 7.22
CA ARG A 209 -29.36 6.85 6.71
C ARG A 209 -29.82 7.28 5.32
N PHE A 210 -29.75 8.58 5.07
CA PHE A 210 -30.19 9.21 3.83
C PHE A 210 -29.09 10.10 3.25
N TYR A 211 -29.14 10.34 1.96
CA TYR A 211 -28.29 11.30 1.29
C TYR A 211 -29.08 12.20 0.35
N GLY A 212 -28.58 13.41 0.14
CA GLY A 212 -29.15 14.43 -0.74
C GLY A 212 -28.06 15.07 -1.60
N LEU A 213 -28.45 15.65 -2.73
CA LEU A 213 -27.54 16.40 -3.61
C LEU A 213 -27.89 17.89 -3.57
N VAL A 214 -26.98 18.70 -3.01
CA VAL A 214 -27.25 20.11 -2.70
C VAL A 214 -26.13 21.05 -3.11
N LYS A 215 -26.47 22.32 -3.25
CA LYS A 215 -25.53 23.44 -3.20
C LYS A 215 -25.63 24.11 -1.84
N ILE A 216 -24.51 24.28 -1.14
CA ILE A 216 -24.47 25.06 0.10
C ILE A 216 -24.35 26.53 -0.27
N ILE A 217 -25.33 27.35 0.15
CA ILE A 217 -25.46 28.74 -0.29
C ILE A 217 -24.81 29.70 0.70
N LYS A 218 -25.22 29.65 1.97
CA LYS A 218 -24.70 30.53 3.02
C LYS A 218 -24.97 29.97 4.42
N PRO A 219 -24.14 30.32 5.42
CA PRO A 219 -24.49 30.10 6.82
C PRO A 219 -25.72 30.93 7.23
N ILE A 220 -26.50 30.43 8.18
CA ILE A 220 -27.66 31.11 8.76
C ILE A 220 -27.33 31.51 10.19
N SER A 221 -27.13 32.80 10.43
CA SER A 221 -26.96 33.34 11.79
C SER A 221 -28.31 33.41 12.51
N SER A 222 -28.52 32.58 13.53
CA SER A 222 -29.69 32.73 14.41
C SER A 222 -29.42 33.73 15.53
N LYS A 223 -30.30 34.72 15.70
CA LYS A 223 -30.26 35.66 16.85
C LYS A 223 -30.67 35.02 18.19
N ASN A 224 -31.29 33.82 18.17
CA ASN A 224 -31.90 33.18 19.35
C ASN A 224 -31.13 31.96 19.89
N HIS A 225 -29.99 31.60 19.28
CA HIS A 225 -29.14 30.53 19.77
C HIS A 225 -27.73 31.08 19.93
N GLN A 226 -27.18 31.03 21.16
CA GLN A 226 -25.80 31.39 21.48
C GLN A 226 -24.73 30.51 20.77
N GLN A 227 -25.12 29.76 19.74
CA GLN A 227 -24.31 28.83 18.97
C GLN A 227 -24.80 28.87 17.50
N SER A 228 -24.61 30.02 16.84
CA SER A 228 -25.20 30.35 15.53
C SER A 228 -24.46 29.79 14.31
N ASP A 229 -23.44 28.94 14.47
CA ASP A 229 -22.44 28.75 13.40
C ASP A 229 -22.55 27.42 12.62
N ASN A 230 -23.62 26.64 12.87
CA ASN A 230 -23.76 25.27 12.34
C ASN A 230 -24.97 25.06 11.41
N TYR A 231 -25.75 26.09 11.09
CA TYR A 231 -26.91 25.98 10.20
C TYR A 231 -26.62 26.64 8.85
N TYR A 232 -27.06 25.99 7.78
CA TYR A 232 -26.78 26.42 6.42
C TYR A 232 -28.05 26.38 5.57
N LEU A 233 -28.23 27.42 4.77
CA LEU A 233 -29.19 27.41 3.68
C LEU A 233 -28.58 26.61 2.53
N VAL A 234 -29.30 25.60 2.07
CA VAL A 234 -28.92 24.80 0.92
C VAL A 234 -30.02 24.83 -0.14
N GLN A 235 -29.62 24.63 -1.38
CA GLN A 235 -30.52 24.49 -2.50
C GLN A 235 -30.37 23.09 -3.09
N HIS A 236 -31.48 22.36 -3.17
CA HIS A 236 -31.49 21.00 -3.70
C HIS A 236 -31.33 20.99 -5.23
N TYR A 237 -30.72 19.93 -5.74
CA TYR A 237 -30.67 19.68 -7.17
C TYR A 237 -32.07 19.41 -7.72
N ASN A 238 -32.40 20.07 -8.82
CA ASN A 238 -33.65 19.89 -9.52
C ASN A 238 -33.46 18.95 -10.73
N PRO A 239 -34.05 17.74 -10.71
CA PRO A 239 -33.87 16.78 -11.81
C PRO A 239 -34.48 17.27 -13.14
N ASN A 240 -35.44 18.20 -13.11
CA ASN A 240 -36.10 18.70 -14.32
C ASN A 240 -35.28 19.79 -15.03
N SER A 241 -34.67 20.71 -14.28
CA SER A 241 -33.85 21.80 -14.84
C SER A 241 -32.37 21.42 -14.98
N HIS A 242 -31.96 20.33 -14.34
CA HIS A 242 -30.57 19.89 -14.19
C HIS A 242 -29.65 20.91 -13.49
N LYS A 243 -30.22 21.76 -12.63
CA LYS A 243 -29.52 22.83 -11.89
C LYS A 243 -29.83 22.76 -10.39
N PHE A 244 -29.05 23.49 -9.60
CA PHE A 244 -29.39 23.77 -8.21
C PHE A 244 -30.36 24.95 -8.15
N ASP A 245 -31.59 24.73 -8.60
CA ASP A 245 -32.71 25.69 -8.51
C ASP A 245 -33.96 25.04 -7.89
N GLY A 246 -33.76 23.91 -7.20
CA GLY A 246 -34.81 23.19 -6.49
C GLY A 246 -35.18 23.85 -5.16
N VAL A 247 -35.83 23.05 -4.31
CA VAL A 247 -36.27 23.49 -2.98
C VAL A 247 -35.09 24.00 -2.15
N GLU A 248 -35.27 25.15 -1.52
CA GLU A 248 -34.34 25.64 -0.50
C GLU A 248 -34.70 25.04 0.87
N GLU A 249 -33.69 24.61 1.62
CA GLU A 249 -33.85 24.01 2.94
C GLU A 249 -32.78 24.53 3.90
N THR A 250 -33.15 24.65 5.18
CA THR A 250 -32.18 24.86 6.26
C THR A 250 -31.75 23.50 6.80
N ILE A 251 -30.46 23.20 6.71
CA ILE A 251 -29.85 22.00 7.27
C ILE A 251 -28.83 22.36 8.35
N GLN A 252 -28.44 21.37 9.14
CA GLN A 252 -27.35 21.51 10.11
C GLN A 252 -26.08 20.79 9.60
N ILE A 253 -24.96 21.51 9.53
CA ILE A 253 -23.62 20.95 9.32
C ILE A 253 -22.83 21.17 10.62
N PRO A 254 -22.68 20.14 11.47
CA PRO A 254 -22.10 20.32 12.79
C PRO A 254 -20.60 20.66 12.77
N GLN A 255 -20.20 21.67 13.54
CA GLN A 255 -18.80 21.83 13.95
C GLN A 255 -18.42 20.72 14.93
N GLN A 256 -17.44 19.92 14.54
CA GLN A 256 -16.88 18.87 15.39
C GLN A 256 -15.99 19.46 16.48
N VAL A 257 -15.91 18.77 17.61
CA VAL A 257 -15.05 19.18 18.72
C VAL A 257 -13.56 19.04 18.38
N ILE A 258 -12.74 19.87 19.03
CA ILE A 258 -11.28 19.73 18.97
C ILE A 258 -10.90 18.50 19.81
N ASP A 259 -10.13 17.59 19.21
CA ASP A 259 -9.68 16.38 19.87
C ASP A 259 -8.21 16.46 20.32
N THR A 260 -7.61 15.30 20.64
CA THR A 260 -6.24 15.24 21.16
C THR A 260 -5.16 15.68 20.16
N ARG A 261 -5.53 15.93 18.90
CA ARG A 261 -4.66 16.52 17.86
C ARG A 261 -4.67 18.06 17.87
N HIS A 262 -5.49 18.68 18.74
CA HIS A 262 -5.64 20.13 18.88
C HIS A 262 -6.25 20.86 17.66
N PHE A 263 -6.93 20.13 16.78
CA PHE A 263 -7.83 20.66 15.75
C PHE A 263 -9.07 19.76 15.62
N ALA A 264 -10.09 20.23 14.91
CA ALA A 264 -11.30 19.46 14.65
C ALA A 264 -11.12 18.56 13.41
N PRO A 265 -11.59 17.30 13.43
CA PRO A 265 -11.48 16.38 12.30
C PRO A 265 -12.22 16.90 11.06
N SER A 266 -13.25 17.74 11.25
CA SER A 266 -13.87 18.54 10.19
C SER A 266 -14.38 19.87 10.74
N THR A 267 -14.60 20.82 9.84
CA THR A 267 -15.24 22.11 10.15
C THR A 267 -16.17 22.48 8.98
N PRO A 268 -17.32 23.11 9.26
CA PRO A 268 -18.13 23.75 8.23
C PRO A 268 -17.66 25.16 7.88
N GLU A 269 -16.63 25.70 8.55
CA GLU A 269 -16.15 27.07 8.32
C GLU A 269 -15.86 27.32 6.82
N GLN A 270 -16.51 28.33 6.24
CA GLN A 270 -16.34 28.73 4.84
C GLN A 270 -16.64 27.61 3.81
N ILE A 271 -17.40 26.58 4.19
CA ILE A 271 -17.72 25.46 3.29
C ILE A 271 -18.49 25.91 2.03
N GLU A 272 -19.29 26.97 2.12
CA GLU A 272 -20.00 27.59 1.00
C GLU A 272 -19.06 28.20 -0.05
N LYS A 273 -17.82 28.55 0.36
CA LYS A 273 -16.75 29.08 -0.49
C LYS A 273 -15.78 28.00 -0.98
N SER A 274 -15.96 26.75 -0.56
CA SER A 274 -15.05 25.66 -0.86
C SER A 274 -14.97 25.38 -2.36
N PRO A 275 -13.79 25.42 -3.00
CA PRO A 275 -13.65 25.18 -4.44
C PRO A 275 -14.16 23.81 -4.89
N ALA A 276 -13.98 22.78 -4.06
CA ALA A 276 -14.48 21.43 -4.33
C ALA A 276 -16.01 21.36 -4.40
N GLY A 277 -16.70 22.29 -3.72
CA GLY A 277 -18.16 22.38 -3.68
C GLY A 277 -18.77 23.11 -4.89
N LYS A 278 -17.98 23.49 -5.90
CA LYS A 278 -18.46 24.26 -7.05
C LYS A 278 -19.62 23.56 -7.76
N ASP A 279 -19.51 22.26 -7.98
CA ASP A 279 -20.50 21.45 -8.71
C ASP A 279 -21.53 20.78 -7.78
N GLY A 280 -21.55 21.19 -6.51
CA GLY A 280 -22.44 20.68 -5.47
C GLY A 280 -21.80 19.61 -4.57
N TRP A 281 -22.54 19.26 -3.54
CA TRP A 281 -22.17 18.31 -2.50
C TRP A 281 -23.23 17.23 -2.38
N TYR A 282 -22.77 15.98 -2.29
CA TYR A 282 -23.57 14.96 -1.63
C TYR A 282 -23.45 15.15 -0.13
N ILE A 283 -24.59 15.24 0.56
CA ILE A 283 -24.68 15.29 2.02
C ILE A 283 -25.33 14.00 2.52
N TYR A 284 -24.74 13.38 3.54
CA TYR A 284 -25.20 12.13 4.13
C TYR A 284 -25.59 12.40 5.58
N GLY A 285 -26.72 11.91 6.03
CA GLY A 285 -27.23 12.20 7.37
C GLY A 285 -28.63 11.66 7.62
N ALA A 286 -29.32 12.27 8.58
CA ALA A 286 -30.70 11.96 8.90
C ALA A 286 -31.40 13.15 9.57
N ILE A 287 -32.73 13.07 9.65
CA ILE A 287 -33.53 14.03 10.42
C ILE A 287 -33.27 13.81 11.91
N ASN A 288 -32.92 14.89 12.61
CA ASN A 288 -32.64 14.85 14.04
C ASN A 288 -33.92 14.96 14.90
N VAL A 289 -33.74 14.91 16.23
CA VAL A 289 -34.82 15.12 17.21
C VAL A 289 -35.58 16.45 17.03
N ASN A 290 -34.95 17.47 16.46
CA ASN A 290 -35.53 18.81 16.20
C ASN A 290 -36.15 18.97 14.80
N ASN A 291 -36.34 17.87 14.04
CA ASN A 291 -36.87 17.89 12.66
C ASN A 291 -35.98 18.61 11.64
N ILE A 292 -34.67 18.69 11.88
CA ILE A 292 -33.71 19.29 10.93
C ILE A 292 -32.83 18.19 10.35
N PHE A 293 -32.61 18.19 9.03
CA PHE A 293 -31.62 17.30 8.42
C PHE A 293 -30.23 17.68 8.90
N THR A 294 -29.56 16.76 9.60
CA THR A 294 -28.23 16.98 10.15
C THR A 294 -27.23 16.13 9.39
N VAL A 295 -26.23 16.80 8.83
CA VAL A 295 -25.18 16.18 8.04
C VAL A 295 -24.19 15.46 8.95
N GLN A 296 -23.89 14.21 8.61
CA GLN A 296 -22.91 13.35 9.27
C GLN A 296 -21.70 13.07 8.37
N ALA A 297 -21.87 13.14 7.04
CA ALA A 297 -20.80 13.03 6.05
C ALA A 297 -21.05 13.94 4.84
N ILE A 298 -19.97 14.37 4.17
CA ILE A 298 -20.04 15.15 2.92
C ILE A 298 -19.12 14.59 1.84
N ALA A 299 -19.50 14.74 0.57
CA ALA A 299 -18.68 14.34 -0.56
C ALA A 299 -18.82 15.31 -1.75
N PRO A 300 -17.71 15.78 -2.37
CA PRO A 300 -17.79 16.67 -3.54
C PRO A 300 -18.34 15.91 -4.75
N ARG A 301 -19.41 16.43 -5.38
CA ARG A 301 -20.06 15.72 -6.51
C ARG A 301 -19.10 15.46 -7.67
N SER A 302 -18.29 16.44 -8.04
CA SER A 302 -17.39 16.36 -9.19
C SER A 302 -16.22 15.39 -9.01
N LEU A 303 -15.94 14.92 -7.79
CA LEU A 303 -14.92 13.90 -7.57
C LEU A 303 -15.32 12.53 -8.17
N PHE A 304 -16.63 12.21 -8.19
CA PHE A 304 -17.14 10.91 -8.63
C PHE A 304 -17.59 10.90 -10.09
N ALA A 305 -17.54 12.04 -10.77
CA ALA A 305 -17.87 12.12 -12.19
C ALA A 305 -16.88 11.29 -13.02
N LEU A 306 -17.37 10.61 -14.06
CA LEU A 306 -16.52 9.82 -14.95
C LEU A 306 -15.54 10.72 -15.73
N GLN A 307 -15.95 11.95 -16.06
CA GLN A 307 -15.11 12.90 -16.77
C GLN A 307 -13.94 13.38 -15.91
N SER A 308 -12.72 13.10 -16.38
CA SER A 308 -11.47 13.57 -15.77
C SER A 308 -11.16 15.03 -16.14
N ASN A 309 -10.55 15.80 -15.24
CA ASN A 309 -10.04 17.14 -15.58
C ASN A 309 -8.82 17.11 -16.52
N LYS A 310 -8.04 16.03 -16.49
CA LYS A 310 -6.82 15.85 -17.30
C LYS A 310 -6.74 14.43 -17.84
N THR A 311 -6.21 14.26 -19.05
CA THR A 311 -5.94 12.95 -19.64
C THR A 311 -4.48 12.85 -20.08
N ILE A 312 -3.84 11.71 -19.82
CA ILE A 312 -2.47 11.40 -20.20
C ILE A 312 -2.50 10.07 -20.96
N ILE A 313 -2.16 10.12 -22.25
CA ILE A 313 -2.25 8.95 -23.15
C ILE A 313 -0.91 8.20 -23.27
N ASN A 314 0.20 8.89 -23.00
CA ASN A 314 1.54 8.31 -23.14
C ASN A 314 1.94 7.55 -21.87
N LYS A 315 2.35 6.29 -22.02
CA LYS A 315 2.78 5.39 -20.94
C LYS A 315 3.90 5.97 -20.08
N ASP A 316 4.95 6.55 -20.68
CA ASP A 316 6.08 7.13 -19.94
C ASP A 316 5.67 8.38 -19.15
N LEU A 317 4.80 9.22 -19.73
CA LEU A 317 4.21 10.35 -19.01
C LEU A 317 3.29 9.90 -17.88
N GLY A 318 2.54 8.80 -18.07
CA GLY A 318 1.70 8.21 -17.03
C GLY A 318 2.53 7.66 -15.87
N LEU A 319 3.64 6.98 -16.18
CA LEU A 319 4.62 6.51 -15.21
C LEU A 319 5.27 7.66 -14.42
N ASN A 320 5.65 8.75 -15.09
CA ASN A 320 6.12 9.97 -14.41
C ASN A 320 5.02 10.62 -13.54
N TYR A 321 3.77 10.55 -13.99
CA TYR A 321 2.66 11.07 -13.22
C TYR A 321 2.49 10.33 -11.90
N ILE A 322 2.48 8.99 -11.93
CA ILE A 322 2.38 8.12 -10.74
C ILE A 322 3.45 8.50 -9.71
N ASN A 323 4.72 8.53 -10.13
CA ASN A 323 5.84 8.68 -9.21
C ASN A 323 6.03 10.10 -8.67
N LYS A 324 5.74 11.12 -9.50
CA LYS A 324 6.12 12.50 -9.19
C LYS A 324 4.94 13.46 -9.22
N ILE A 325 4.29 13.59 -10.37
CA ILE A 325 3.33 14.69 -10.61
C ILE A 325 2.10 14.57 -9.71
N ASN A 326 1.64 13.34 -9.44
CA ASN A 326 0.46 13.07 -8.63
C ASN A 326 0.51 13.78 -7.26
N TRP A 327 1.69 13.83 -6.63
CA TRP A 327 1.88 14.42 -5.30
C TRP A 327 2.57 15.79 -5.31
N GLN A 328 2.85 16.34 -6.49
CA GLN A 328 3.48 17.64 -6.63
C GLN A 328 2.56 18.77 -6.15
N ASN A 329 3.16 19.82 -5.55
CA ASN A 329 2.44 21.01 -5.09
C ASN A 329 1.29 20.74 -4.10
N THR A 330 1.33 19.62 -3.36
CA THR A 330 0.27 19.19 -2.44
C THR A 330 -0.21 20.31 -1.51
N GLN A 331 0.70 21.06 -0.88
CA GLN A 331 0.37 22.21 -0.03
C GLN A 331 -0.35 23.34 -0.78
N ARG A 332 0.10 23.70 -2.00
CA ARG A 332 -0.51 24.76 -2.81
C ARG A 332 -1.89 24.38 -3.34
N ASN A 333 -2.19 23.10 -3.40
CA ASN A 333 -3.47 22.56 -3.89
C ASN A 333 -4.52 22.36 -2.78
N LYS A 334 -4.26 22.86 -1.57
CA LYS A 334 -5.23 22.79 -0.46
C LYS A 334 -6.62 23.31 -0.86
N GLY A 335 -7.67 22.61 -0.44
CA GLY A 335 -9.08 22.91 -0.74
C GLY A 335 -9.52 22.50 -2.15
N LYS A 336 -8.63 21.94 -2.98
CA LYS A 336 -8.93 21.57 -4.37
C LYS A 336 -9.00 20.06 -4.56
N ILE A 337 -9.73 19.68 -5.60
CA ILE A 337 -9.78 18.33 -6.15
C ILE A 337 -9.13 18.30 -7.54
N HIS A 338 -8.55 17.16 -7.91
CA HIS A 338 -8.05 16.93 -9.26
C HIS A 338 -8.34 15.50 -9.70
N THR A 339 -8.92 15.33 -10.89
CA THR A 339 -9.11 14.01 -11.50
C THR A 339 -8.26 13.86 -12.77
N THR A 340 -7.52 12.76 -12.88
CA THR A 340 -6.63 12.50 -14.03
C THR A 340 -6.86 11.09 -14.57
N LEU A 341 -7.13 10.97 -15.86
CA LEU A 341 -7.17 9.71 -16.59
C LEU A 341 -5.79 9.39 -17.14
N LEU A 342 -5.27 8.20 -16.85
CA LEU A 342 -4.15 7.58 -17.56
C LEU A 342 -4.69 6.44 -18.42
N THR A 343 -4.48 6.49 -19.72
CA THR A 343 -4.94 5.43 -20.64
C THR A 343 -3.94 5.27 -21.78
N ASN A 344 -3.95 4.13 -22.48
CA ASN A 344 -3.19 3.96 -23.72
C ASN A 344 -4.08 4.19 -24.96
N GLN A 345 -5.36 4.50 -24.77
CA GLN A 345 -6.35 4.68 -25.84
C GLN A 345 -6.61 6.17 -26.12
N GLN A 346 -6.83 6.54 -27.38
CA GLN A 346 -7.26 7.87 -27.77
C GLN A 346 -8.78 8.05 -27.56
N GLN A 347 -9.25 7.80 -26.34
CA GLN A 347 -10.66 7.96 -25.96
C GLN A 347 -10.79 8.85 -24.73
N SER A 348 -11.91 9.57 -24.63
CA SER A 348 -12.24 10.38 -23.47
C SER A 348 -12.69 9.49 -22.30
N SER A 349 -12.50 9.93 -21.04
CA SER A 349 -12.80 9.09 -19.87
C SER A 349 -14.25 8.58 -19.84
N SER A 350 -15.22 9.43 -20.22
CA SER A 350 -16.63 9.04 -20.25
C SER A 350 -16.98 7.98 -21.30
N GLN A 351 -16.14 7.78 -22.31
CA GLN A 351 -16.33 6.72 -23.32
C GLN A 351 -15.71 5.38 -22.88
N ILE A 352 -14.79 5.42 -21.92
CA ILE A 352 -14.10 4.23 -21.41
C ILE A 352 -14.95 3.50 -20.36
N TRP A 353 -15.75 4.24 -19.60
CA TRP A 353 -16.56 3.73 -18.49
C TRP A 353 -18.03 3.59 -18.89
N GLN A 354 -18.64 2.46 -18.53
CA GLN A 354 -20.03 2.09 -18.75
C GLN A 354 -20.66 1.66 -17.42
N GLU A 355 -21.99 1.72 -17.34
CA GLU A 355 -22.72 1.27 -16.16
C GLU A 355 -22.42 -0.21 -15.86
N GLY A 356 -22.14 -0.52 -14.59
CA GLY A 356 -21.75 -1.86 -14.13
C GLY A 356 -20.26 -2.17 -14.27
N ASP A 357 -19.46 -1.31 -14.91
CA ASP A 357 -18.00 -1.47 -14.92
C ASP A 357 -17.43 -1.45 -13.50
N LYS A 358 -16.45 -2.33 -13.26
CA LYS A 358 -15.76 -2.45 -11.97
C LYS A 358 -14.30 -2.03 -12.08
N ALA A 359 -13.76 -1.58 -10.96
CA ALA A 359 -12.36 -1.21 -10.82
C ALA A 359 -11.79 -1.71 -9.50
N ILE A 360 -10.50 -2.04 -9.49
CA ILE A 360 -9.75 -2.13 -8.24
C ILE A 360 -9.39 -0.71 -7.80
N LEU A 361 -9.57 -0.41 -6.52
CA LEU A 361 -9.09 0.83 -5.92
C LEU A 361 -7.76 0.60 -5.21
N LEU A 362 -6.79 1.48 -5.49
CA LEU A 362 -5.62 1.69 -4.63
C LEU A 362 -5.80 3.01 -3.90
N HIS A 363 -5.86 2.98 -2.57
CA HIS A 363 -5.98 4.16 -1.73
C HIS A 363 -4.63 4.52 -1.11
N LEU A 364 -4.29 5.81 -1.11
CA LEU A 364 -3.18 6.34 -0.35
C LEU A 364 -3.48 7.74 0.18
N PHE A 365 -3.29 7.97 1.48
CA PHE A 365 -3.27 9.31 2.05
C PHE A 365 -1.89 9.76 2.53
N GLY A 366 -1.69 11.07 2.59
CA GLY A 366 -0.51 11.74 3.12
C GLY A 366 -0.64 12.25 4.55
N GLY A 367 0.29 13.14 4.92
CA GLY A 367 0.42 13.66 6.27
C GLY A 367 -0.31 14.98 6.53
N ILE A 368 -0.40 15.33 7.81
CA ILE A 368 -0.92 16.60 8.32
C ILE A 368 0.24 17.50 8.73
N GLY A 369 0.41 18.62 8.03
CA GLY A 369 1.41 19.65 8.31
C GLY A 369 0.83 20.92 8.91
N GLY A 370 1.62 22.00 8.88
CA GLY A 370 1.20 23.33 9.34
C GLY A 370 1.61 23.60 10.78
N ARG A 371 0.95 24.57 11.43
CA ARG A 371 1.20 24.91 12.85
C ARG A 371 0.81 23.76 13.79
N LYS A 372 -0.14 22.93 13.36
CA LYS A 372 -0.60 21.73 14.08
C LYS A 372 -0.20 20.45 13.35
N ALA A 373 1.04 20.42 12.84
CA ALA A 373 1.57 19.24 12.17
C ALA A 373 1.55 18.03 13.11
N GLU A 374 1.27 16.86 12.54
CA GLU A 374 1.37 15.61 13.28
C GLU A 374 2.84 15.22 13.50
N PRO A 375 3.16 14.57 14.62
CA PRO A 375 4.51 14.06 14.83
C PRO A 375 4.83 12.98 13.80
N LEU A 376 6.08 12.93 13.37
CA LEU A 376 6.56 11.87 12.48
C LEU A 376 6.72 10.57 13.26
N GLY A 377 6.02 9.51 12.83
CA GLY A 377 6.20 8.18 13.40
C GLY A 377 7.54 7.54 13.05
N VAL A 378 8.12 7.93 11.90
CA VAL A 378 9.45 7.53 11.44
C VAL A 378 10.23 8.80 11.09
N PRO A 379 11.48 8.97 11.55
CA PRO A 379 12.26 10.16 11.24
C PRO A 379 12.30 10.48 9.75
N TYR A 380 12.05 11.74 9.40
CA TYR A 380 12.11 12.26 8.03
C TYR A 380 11.21 11.50 7.02
N THR A 381 10.11 10.92 7.48
CA THR A 381 9.22 10.08 6.66
C THR A 381 7.76 10.40 6.95
N ILE A 382 6.98 10.67 5.89
CA ILE A 382 5.53 10.79 5.95
C ILE A 382 4.94 9.46 5.48
N THR A 383 4.66 8.56 6.43
CA THR A 383 4.29 7.17 6.12
C THR A 383 3.00 7.06 5.30
N GLY A 384 1.97 7.81 5.70
CA GLY A 384 0.62 7.68 5.12
C GLY A 384 -0.05 6.36 5.51
N HIS A 385 -1.09 5.99 4.75
CA HIS A 385 -1.80 4.72 4.88
C HIS A 385 -2.21 4.20 3.51
N PHE A 386 -2.18 2.88 3.33
CA PHE A 386 -2.56 2.21 2.09
C PHE A 386 -3.69 1.23 2.34
N ALA A 387 -4.64 1.17 1.42
CA ALA A 387 -5.68 0.15 1.39
C ALA A 387 -6.04 -0.22 -0.05
N PHE A 388 -6.52 -1.44 -0.22
CA PHE A 388 -7.27 -1.82 -1.41
C PHE A 388 -8.74 -1.40 -1.26
N GLY A 389 -9.43 -1.37 -2.38
CA GLY A 389 -10.88 -1.19 -2.43
C GLY A 389 -11.44 -1.67 -3.76
N SER A 390 -12.69 -1.31 -4.00
CA SER A 390 -13.35 -1.51 -5.29
C SER A 390 -14.17 -0.28 -5.64
N ALA A 391 -14.34 -0.04 -6.94
CA ALA A 391 -15.33 0.89 -7.43
C ALA A 391 -16.23 0.25 -8.47
N GLU A 392 -17.45 0.73 -8.56
CA GLU A 392 -18.44 0.35 -9.56
C GLU A 392 -19.03 1.61 -10.20
N VAL A 393 -19.26 1.58 -11.51
CA VAL A 393 -19.93 2.67 -12.19
C VAL A 393 -21.44 2.48 -12.07
N ILE A 394 -22.08 3.38 -11.34
CA ILE A 394 -23.52 3.35 -11.09
C ILE A 394 -24.22 4.56 -11.68
N ARG A 395 -25.53 4.47 -11.87
CA ARG A 395 -26.37 5.61 -12.21
C ARG A 395 -26.80 6.37 -10.96
N ASP A 396 -26.53 7.66 -10.95
CA ASP A 396 -26.91 8.55 -9.86
C ASP A 396 -28.43 8.81 -9.85
N GLU A 397 -29.08 8.59 -8.71
CA GLU A 397 -30.54 8.71 -8.62
C GLU A 397 -31.08 10.13 -8.82
N PHE A 398 -30.30 11.17 -8.49
CA PHE A 398 -30.73 12.56 -8.63
C PHE A 398 -30.52 13.09 -10.04
N THR A 399 -29.36 12.81 -10.62
CA THR A 399 -28.92 13.41 -11.88
C THR A 399 -29.12 12.49 -13.09
N GLN A 400 -29.33 11.19 -12.86
CA GLN A 400 -29.34 10.13 -13.87
C GLN A 400 -28.02 10.00 -14.66
N GLN A 401 -26.97 10.68 -14.22
CA GLN A 401 -25.62 10.59 -14.79
C GLN A 401 -24.86 9.43 -14.16
N LEU A 402 -23.91 8.86 -14.88
CA LEU A 402 -23.04 7.82 -14.34
C LEU A 402 -21.97 8.44 -13.42
N ARG A 403 -21.68 7.74 -12.32
CA ARG A 403 -20.65 8.10 -11.34
C ARG A 403 -20.00 6.87 -10.73
N PHE A 404 -18.84 7.05 -10.12
CA PHE A 404 -18.21 6.00 -9.32
C PHE A 404 -18.88 5.86 -7.94
N ASP A 405 -19.30 4.64 -7.60
CA ASP A 405 -19.50 4.20 -6.22
C ASP A 405 -18.21 3.55 -5.73
N ILE A 406 -17.67 4.00 -4.60
CA ILE A 406 -16.34 3.61 -4.13
C ILE A 406 -16.46 3.00 -2.73
N LYS A 407 -15.82 1.84 -2.54
CA LYS A 407 -15.72 1.14 -1.27
C LYS A 407 -14.26 0.86 -0.94
N TYR A 408 -13.88 1.10 0.32
CA TYR A 408 -12.55 0.81 0.83
C TYR A 408 -12.55 -0.49 1.63
N HIS A 409 -11.57 -1.37 1.41
CA HIS A 409 -11.33 -2.56 2.21
C HIS A 409 -10.19 -2.27 3.20
N GLN A 410 -10.56 -1.75 4.37
CA GLN A 410 -9.64 -1.18 5.34
C GLN A 410 -9.08 -2.24 6.29
N VAL A 411 -7.90 -2.77 5.98
CA VAL A 411 -7.04 -3.45 6.95
C VAL A 411 -6.38 -2.37 7.83
N TYR A 412 -7.15 -1.81 8.76
CA TYR A 412 -6.78 -0.61 9.51
C TYR A 412 -6.48 -0.95 10.97
N ALA A 413 -5.31 -0.53 11.45
CA ALA A 413 -4.92 -0.75 12.83
C ALA A 413 -5.86 -0.03 13.81
N HIS A 414 -5.93 -0.57 15.02
CA HIS A 414 -6.66 0.07 16.11
C HIS A 414 -6.11 1.48 16.36
N ASN A 415 -7.02 2.43 16.51
CA ASN A 415 -6.70 3.85 16.51
C ASN A 415 -7.56 4.60 17.56
N PRO A 416 -7.16 5.82 17.96
CA PRO A 416 -7.92 6.60 18.93
C PRO A 416 -9.23 7.17 18.39
N ASP A 417 -9.42 7.23 17.07
CA ASP A 417 -10.61 7.81 16.41
C ASP A 417 -11.81 6.83 16.37
N GLY A 418 -11.57 5.53 16.61
CA GLY A 418 -12.62 4.49 16.53
C GLY A 418 -12.96 4.07 15.10
N ILE A 419 -12.04 4.28 14.15
CA ILE A 419 -12.18 3.77 12.78
C ILE A 419 -11.99 2.24 12.84
N ILE A 420 -13.02 1.50 12.45
CA ILE A 420 -13.05 0.04 12.50
C ILE A 420 -12.33 -0.53 11.27
N ALA A 421 -11.61 -1.65 11.41
CA ALA A 421 -11.19 -2.41 10.23
C ALA A 421 -12.43 -3.04 9.57
N GLY A 422 -12.72 -2.68 8.33
CA GLY A 422 -13.98 -3.06 7.69
C GLY A 422 -14.00 -2.76 6.20
N THR A 423 -15.10 -3.11 5.53
CA THR A 423 -15.42 -2.54 4.23
C THR A 423 -16.24 -1.27 4.46
N HIS A 424 -15.76 -0.12 4.01
CA HIS A 424 -16.40 1.18 4.21
C HIS A 424 -16.90 1.74 2.89
N THR A 425 -18.06 2.40 2.91
CA THR A 425 -18.41 3.35 1.84
C THR A 425 -17.45 4.53 1.81
N TRP A 426 -17.37 5.23 0.68
CA TRP A 426 -16.54 6.44 0.60
C TRP A 426 -16.96 7.50 1.62
N ALA A 427 -18.26 7.73 1.75
CA ALA A 427 -18.82 8.72 2.66
C ALA A 427 -18.43 8.44 4.12
N ASP A 428 -18.31 7.17 4.51
CA ASP A 428 -17.93 6.77 5.85
C ASP A 428 -16.44 6.97 6.14
N TYR A 429 -15.57 6.42 5.28
CA TYR A 429 -14.12 6.47 5.54
C TYR A 429 -13.51 7.85 5.26
N MET A 430 -13.98 8.53 4.21
CA MET A 430 -13.44 9.81 3.79
C MET A 430 -14.31 10.97 4.26
N GLY A 431 -15.61 10.92 3.97
CA GLY A 431 -16.52 12.05 4.12
C GLY A 431 -17.08 12.29 5.52
N ASN A 432 -16.92 11.33 6.44
CA ASN A 432 -17.49 11.40 7.78
C ASN A 432 -16.92 12.61 8.54
N LEU A 433 -17.81 13.42 9.10
CA LEU A 433 -17.40 14.66 9.77
C LEU A 433 -16.62 14.36 11.07
N GLN A 434 -16.98 13.32 11.80
CA GLN A 434 -16.39 12.95 13.09
C GLN A 434 -14.98 12.36 12.96
N TYR A 435 -14.71 11.51 11.96
CA TYR A 435 -13.41 10.81 11.88
C TYR A 435 -12.87 10.65 10.46
N GLY A 436 -13.60 11.11 9.43
CA GLY A 436 -13.20 10.97 8.03
C GLY A 436 -11.98 11.82 7.68
N TRP A 437 -11.21 11.35 6.69
CA TRP A 437 -9.92 11.97 6.34
C TRP A 437 -10.01 13.12 5.32
N LEU A 438 -11.18 13.39 4.72
CA LEU A 438 -11.34 14.36 3.63
C LEU A 438 -10.83 15.76 3.97
N ALA A 439 -11.15 16.25 5.17
CA ALA A 439 -10.83 17.61 5.60
C ALA A 439 -9.40 17.78 6.14
N THR A 440 -8.74 16.68 6.50
CA THR A 440 -7.48 16.72 7.27
C THR A 440 -6.28 16.18 6.51
N ARG A 441 -6.46 15.30 5.52
CA ARG A 441 -5.35 14.69 4.78
C ARG A 441 -5.46 14.92 3.27
N PRO A 442 -4.34 14.98 2.53
CA PRO A 442 -4.37 14.79 1.09
C PRO A 442 -4.48 13.31 0.74
N VAL A 443 -5.30 12.98 -0.24
CA VAL A 443 -5.56 11.60 -0.69
C VAL A 443 -5.34 11.48 -2.18
N SER A 444 -4.87 10.31 -2.60
CA SER A 444 -4.85 9.81 -3.98
C SER A 444 -5.52 8.45 -4.00
N ASP A 445 -6.67 8.39 -4.65
CA ASP A 445 -7.34 7.14 -5.00
C ASP A 445 -7.09 6.83 -6.47
N ILE A 446 -6.71 5.60 -6.80
CA ILE A 446 -6.53 5.13 -8.17
C ILE A 446 -7.56 4.07 -8.47
N LEU A 447 -8.48 4.34 -9.39
CA LEU A 447 -9.41 3.35 -9.93
C LEU A 447 -8.78 2.68 -11.15
N ILE A 448 -8.50 1.39 -11.06
CA ILE A 448 -7.84 0.61 -12.11
C ILE A 448 -8.89 -0.21 -12.85
N LYS A 449 -9.17 0.16 -14.11
CA LYS A 449 -9.94 -0.65 -15.04
C LYS A 449 -9.02 -1.61 -15.78
N PHE A 450 -9.18 -2.90 -15.50
CA PHE A 450 -8.42 -3.95 -16.16
C PHE A 450 -9.25 -5.23 -16.25
N ASP A 451 -9.78 -5.51 -17.44
CA ASP A 451 -10.70 -6.63 -17.69
C ASP A 451 -10.17 -7.99 -17.23
N PRO A 452 -8.86 -8.30 -17.31
CA PRO A 452 -8.33 -9.56 -16.78
C PRO A 452 -8.59 -9.80 -15.29
N VAL A 453 -8.85 -8.75 -14.51
CA VAL A 453 -9.09 -8.86 -13.06
C VAL A 453 -10.52 -8.48 -12.68
N THR A 454 -11.16 -7.60 -13.45
CA THR A 454 -12.46 -6.99 -13.10
C THR A 454 -13.67 -7.70 -13.69
N GLN A 455 -13.50 -8.63 -14.65
CA GLN A 455 -14.57 -9.49 -15.14
C GLN A 455 -14.32 -10.97 -14.83
N ASP A 456 -15.39 -11.71 -14.61
CA ASP A 456 -15.35 -13.13 -14.29
C ASP A 456 -14.95 -13.98 -15.51
N TYR A 457 -14.44 -15.18 -15.25
CA TYR A 457 -14.13 -16.21 -16.24
C TYR A 457 -15.10 -17.37 -16.08
N ASP A 458 -15.51 -17.98 -17.19
CA ASP A 458 -16.39 -19.15 -17.21
C ASP A 458 -15.80 -20.27 -18.07
N PHE A 459 -15.36 -21.36 -17.44
CA PHE A 459 -14.75 -22.52 -18.09
C PHE A 459 -15.74 -23.69 -18.12
N ASP A 460 -16.80 -23.55 -18.92
CA ASP A 460 -17.94 -24.48 -19.03
C ASP A 460 -18.64 -24.72 -17.68
N GLY A 461 -19.10 -23.65 -17.05
CA GLY A 461 -19.82 -23.66 -15.77
C GLY A 461 -18.92 -23.49 -14.55
N ILE A 462 -17.60 -23.59 -14.70
CA ILE A 462 -16.63 -23.35 -13.63
C ILE A 462 -16.20 -21.89 -13.65
N LYS A 463 -16.71 -21.11 -12.69
CA LYS A 463 -16.46 -19.67 -12.62
C LYS A 463 -15.24 -19.32 -11.76
N ILE A 464 -14.44 -18.38 -12.25
CA ILE A 464 -13.35 -17.75 -11.49
C ILE A 464 -13.55 -16.24 -11.51
N SER A 465 -13.57 -15.61 -10.33
CA SER A 465 -13.71 -14.16 -10.18
C SER A 465 -12.52 -13.58 -9.41
N PRO A 466 -11.50 -13.01 -10.09
CA PRO A 466 -10.31 -12.51 -9.41
C PRO A 466 -10.58 -11.39 -8.41
N LEU A 467 -11.45 -10.44 -8.76
CA LEU A 467 -11.84 -9.35 -7.88
C LEU A 467 -12.58 -9.85 -6.64
N THR A 468 -13.55 -10.76 -6.80
CA THR A 468 -14.28 -11.36 -5.67
C THR A 468 -13.33 -12.14 -4.76
N GLN A 469 -12.38 -12.87 -5.34
CA GLN A 469 -11.38 -13.60 -4.56
C GLN A 469 -10.47 -12.64 -3.78
N LEU A 470 -10.05 -11.51 -4.35
CA LEU A 470 -9.32 -10.47 -3.63
C LEU A 470 -10.13 -9.91 -2.45
N GLN A 471 -11.39 -9.57 -2.68
CA GLN A 471 -12.29 -9.06 -1.65
C GLN A 471 -12.44 -10.05 -0.49
N LYS A 472 -12.61 -11.35 -0.79
CA LYS A 472 -12.70 -12.41 0.23
C LYS A 472 -11.43 -12.50 1.07
N GLN A 473 -10.24 -12.44 0.45
CA GLN A 473 -8.96 -12.47 1.19
C GLN A 473 -8.72 -11.21 2.02
N LEU A 474 -9.19 -10.05 1.54
CA LEU A 474 -9.15 -8.82 2.32
C LEU A 474 -10.11 -8.89 3.51
N GLN A 475 -11.34 -9.38 3.34
CA GLN A 475 -12.30 -9.53 4.42
C GLN A 475 -11.81 -10.48 5.53
N ILE A 476 -11.15 -11.58 5.17
CA ILE A 476 -10.49 -12.46 6.16
C ILE A 476 -9.43 -11.70 6.96
N ALA A 477 -8.58 -10.92 6.28
CA ALA A 477 -7.55 -10.13 6.94
C ALA A 477 -8.15 -9.02 7.83
N ILE A 478 -9.18 -8.32 7.34
CA ILE A 478 -9.94 -7.29 8.03
C ILE A 478 -10.54 -7.83 9.34
N ALA A 479 -11.28 -8.94 9.27
CA ALA A 479 -11.94 -9.52 10.44
C ALA A 479 -10.92 -9.96 11.49
N ARG A 480 -9.78 -10.53 11.07
CA ARG A 480 -8.66 -10.85 11.98
C ARG A 480 -8.03 -9.59 12.57
N TYR A 481 -7.89 -8.51 11.80
CA TYR A 481 -7.37 -7.23 12.29
C TYR A 481 -8.24 -6.64 13.40
N ARG A 482 -9.57 -6.69 13.26
CA ARG A 482 -10.53 -6.19 14.27
C ARG A 482 -10.35 -6.78 15.65
N ILE A 483 -9.79 -7.99 15.76
CA ILE A 483 -9.59 -8.68 17.04
C ILE A 483 -8.12 -8.97 17.34
N GLY A 484 -7.19 -8.37 16.60
CA GLY A 484 -5.75 -8.60 16.78
C GLY A 484 -5.33 -10.06 16.55
N ASP A 485 -6.06 -10.78 15.70
CA ASP A 485 -5.90 -12.22 15.49
C ASP A 485 -6.01 -13.03 16.80
N GLY A 486 -6.92 -12.61 17.68
CA GLY A 486 -7.19 -13.22 18.99
C GLY A 486 -6.45 -12.58 20.16
N THR A 487 -5.45 -11.73 19.91
CA THR A 487 -4.73 -11.00 20.98
C THR A 487 -5.49 -9.80 21.53
N GLY A 488 -6.61 -9.43 20.89
CA GLY A 488 -7.43 -8.28 21.28
C GLY A 488 -6.96 -6.94 20.70
N GLY A 489 -5.82 -6.87 20.01
CA GLY A 489 -5.35 -5.64 19.39
C GLY A 489 -4.41 -5.85 18.21
N ALA A 490 -4.58 -5.03 17.19
CA ALA A 490 -3.69 -4.93 16.03
C ALA A 490 -3.04 -3.55 16.05
N THR A 491 -1.72 -3.52 16.25
CA THR A 491 -0.91 -2.30 16.30
C THR A 491 0.15 -2.32 15.20
N VAL A 492 0.48 -1.15 14.67
CA VAL A 492 1.53 -1.01 13.65
C VAL A 492 2.91 -1.13 14.30
N SER A 493 3.76 -1.97 13.74
CA SER A 493 5.16 -2.13 14.12
C SER A 493 6.04 -2.19 12.85
N PRO A 494 7.39 -2.09 12.97
CA PRO A 494 8.27 -2.29 11.82
C PRO A 494 8.12 -3.65 11.12
N ALA A 495 7.58 -4.67 11.80
CA ALA A 495 7.37 -6.03 11.26
C ALA A 495 5.91 -6.33 10.85
N THR A 496 4.95 -5.49 11.28
CA THR A 496 3.51 -5.64 11.02
C THR A 496 2.90 -4.29 10.66
N SER A 497 2.48 -4.14 9.41
CA SER A 497 1.87 -2.91 8.93
C SER A 497 0.68 -3.19 8.01
N CYS A 498 -0.32 -2.31 8.04
CA CYS A 498 -1.53 -2.39 7.24
C CYS A 498 -1.25 -2.67 5.75
N VAL A 499 -0.19 -2.09 5.22
CA VAL A 499 0.23 -2.26 3.82
C VAL A 499 0.79 -3.66 3.53
N GLN A 500 1.56 -4.24 4.46
CA GLN A 500 2.07 -5.60 4.33
C GLN A 500 0.95 -6.63 4.42
N ASP A 501 0.01 -6.44 5.35
CA ASP A 501 -1.12 -7.35 5.52
C ASP A 501 -2.09 -7.28 4.31
N SER A 502 -2.32 -6.07 3.78
CA SER A 502 -3.05 -5.88 2.52
C SER A 502 -2.35 -6.56 1.34
N SER A 503 -1.02 -6.44 1.28
CA SER A 503 -0.17 -7.08 0.26
C SER A 503 -0.18 -8.61 0.36
N GLN A 504 -0.24 -9.14 1.59
CA GLN A 504 -0.39 -10.57 1.86
C GLN A 504 -1.72 -11.10 1.31
N SER A 505 -2.83 -10.37 1.49
CA SER A 505 -4.12 -10.75 0.90
C SER A 505 -4.04 -10.85 -0.62
N LEU A 506 -3.37 -9.89 -1.29
CA LEU A 506 -3.15 -9.97 -2.74
C LEU A 506 -2.30 -11.19 -3.13
N TYR A 507 -1.23 -11.48 -2.38
CA TYR A 507 -0.43 -12.68 -2.61
C TYR A 507 -1.26 -13.97 -2.47
N ALA A 508 -2.04 -14.09 -1.40
CA ALA A 508 -2.92 -15.23 -1.17
C ALA A 508 -3.95 -15.41 -2.29
N THR A 509 -4.52 -14.31 -2.79
CA THR A 509 -5.42 -14.33 -3.96
C THR A 509 -4.75 -14.95 -5.18
N ILE A 510 -3.52 -14.54 -5.50
CA ILE A 510 -2.79 -15.07 -6.66
C ILE A 510 -2.54 -16.58 -6.49
N GLN A 511 -2.11 -17.03 -5.30
CA GLN A 511 -1.87 -18.45 -5.03
C GLN A 511 -3.16 -19.28 -5.13
N ILE A 512 -4.26 -18.79 -4.56
CA ILE A 512 -5.53 -19.52 -4.60
C ILE A 512 -6.03 -19.68 -6.04
N ILE A 513 -5.99 -18.62 -6.86
CA ILE A 513 -6.41 -18.71 -8.26
C ILE A 513 -5.51 -19.67 -9.04
N LYS A 514 -4.17 -19.58 -8.87
CA LYS A 514 -3.22 -20.50 -9.49
C LYS A 514 -3.55 -21.96 -9.14
N ASN A 515 -3.76 -22.25 -7.87
CA ASN A 515 -4.04 -23.59 -7.39
C ASN A 515 -5.41 -24.08 -7.86
N GLN A 516 -6.44 -23.24 -7.84
CA GLN A 516 -7.77 -23.57 -8.36
C GLN A 516 -7.72 -23.95 -9.84
N VAL A 517 -6.93 -23.22 -10.63
CA VAL A 517 -6.74 -23.48 -12.06
C VAL A 517 -5.93 -24.76 -12.29
N ALA A 518 -4.83 -24.95 -11.56
CA ALA A 518 -3.95 -26.11 -11.70
C ALA A 518 -4.62 -27.42 -11.24
N ALA A 519 -5.40 -27.37 -10.16
CA ALA A 519 -6.08 -28.54 -9.58
C ALA A 519 -7.35 -28.95 -10.34
N ASN A 520 -7.78 -28.19 -11.34
CA ASN A 520 -9.03 -28.43 -12.06
C ASN A 520 -8.77 -28.86 -13.53
N PRO A 521 -8.88 -30.17 -13.84
CA PRO A 521 -8.62 -30.68 -15.19
C PRO A 521 -9.55 -30.12 -16.26
N GLN A 522 -10.79 -29.75 -15.89
CA GLN A 522 -11.75 -29.20 -16.85
C GLN A 522 -11.30 -27.81 -17.33
N ILE A 523 -10.79 -26.95 -16.42
CA ILE A 523 -10.22 -25.65 -16.81
C ILE A 523 -9.03 -25.85 -17.77
N GLN A 524 -8.13 -26.77 -17.46
CA GLN A 524 -6.96 -27.06 -18.31
C GLN A 524 -7.38 -27.57 -19.70
N THR A 525 -8.34 -28.49 -19.74
CA THR A 525 -8.88 -29.04 -20.98
C THR A 525 -9.52 -27.95 -21.83
N TRP A 526 -10.32 -27.08 -21.20
CA TRP A 526 -10.97 -25.97 -21.88
C TRP A 526 -9.96 -24.98 -22.48
N LEU A 527 -8.94 -24.60 -21.72
CA LEU A 527 -7.89 -23.68 -22.18
C LEU A 527 -7.11 -24.26 -23.38
N ASN A 528 -6.81 -25.56 -23.33
CA ASN A 528 -6.10 -26.25 -24.42
C ASN A 528 -6.96 -26.40 -25.68
N ALA A 529 -8.28 -26.64 -25.52
CA ALA A 529 -9.22 -26.74 -26.63
C ALA A 529 -9.53 -25.37 -27.28
N ASN A 530 -9.41 -24.28 -26.52
CA ASN A 530 -9.80 -22.92 -26.92
C ASN A 530 -8.62 -21.92 -26.89
N PRO A 531 -7.49 -22.16 -27.57
CA PRO A 531 -6.27 -21.34 -27.42
C PRO A 531 -6.43 -19.88 -27.86
N ASN A 532 -7.27 -19.63 -28.87
CA ASN A 532 -7.49 -18.30 -29.45
C ASN A 532 -8.78 -17.62 -28.96
N HIS A 533 -9.52 -18.25 -28.04
CA HIS A 533 -10.75 -17.66 -27.51
C HIS A 533 -10.43 -16.37 -26.72
N PRO A 534 -11.23 -15.29 -26.82
CA PRO A 534 -10.96 -14.02 -26.13
C PRO A 534 -10.70 -14.17 -24.62
N GLN A 535 -11.46 -15.06 -23.95
CA GLN A 535 -11.25 -15.37 -22.54
C GLN A 535 -9.88 -16.03 -22.27
N THR A 536 -9.38 -16.91 -23.14
CA THR A 536 -8.07 -17.54 -22.99
C THR A 536 -6.96 -16.51 -23.09
N LEU A 537 -7.04 -15.59 -24.07
CA LEU A 537 -6.09 -14.48 -24.23
C LEU A 537 -6.12 -13.54 -23.01
N ARG A 538 -7.32 -13.22 -22.51
CA ARG A 538 -7.50 -12.42 -21.29
C ARG A 538 -6.93 -13.14 -20.05
N PHE A 539 -7.12 -14.45 -19.95
CA PHE A 539 -6.58 -15.26 -18.87
C PHE A 539 -5.05 -15.31 -18.90
N GLN A 540 -4.43 -15.38 -20.08
CA GLN A 540 -2.97 -15.28 -20.23
C GLN A 540 -2.45 -13.93 -19.70
N GLN A 541 -3.17 -12.82 -19.96
CA GLN A 541 -2.83 -11.51 -19.38
C GLN A 541 -2.93 -11.52 -17.84
N LEU A 542 -3.95 -12.17 -17.27
CA LEU A 542 -4.07 -12.35 -15.82
C LEU A 542 -2.87 -13.12 -15.24
N VAL A 543 -2.41 -14.17 -15.93
CA VAL A 543 -1.24 -14.96 -15.52
C VAL A 543 0.04 -14.11 -15.54
N GLU A 544 0.26 -13.32 -16.59
CA GLU A 544 1.43 -12.43 -16.69
C GLU A 544 1.41 -11.29 -15.67
N LEU A 545 0.22 -10.74 -15.40
CA LEU A 545 0.02 -9.79 -14.31
C LEU A 545 0.34 -10.45 -12.96
N GLY A 546 -0.19 -11.65 -12.69
CA GLY A 546 0.07 -12.40 -11.47
C GLY A 546 1.56 -12.62 -11.21
N LYS A 547 2.32 -13.03 -12.24
CA LYS A 547 3.79 -13.16 -12.18
C LYS A 547 4.47 -11.84 -11.84
N SER A 548 3.99 -10.72 -12.40
CA SER A 548 4.56 -9.39 -12.16
C SER A 548 4.28 -8.89 -10.74
N LEU A 549 3.07 -9.12 -10.23
CA LEU A 549 2.66 -8.78 -8.87
C LEU A 549 3.40 -9.64 -7.84
N GLU A 550 3.54 -10.95 -8.06
CA GLU A 550 4.32 -11.83 -7.17
C GLU A 550 5.77 -11.36 -7.03
N ARG A 551 6.42 -10.96 -8.13
CA ARG A 551 7.79 -10.41 -8.09
C ARG A 551 7.89 -9.12 -7.28
N GLN A 552 6.82 -8.32 -7.25
CA GLN A 552 6.77 -7.11 -6.44
C GLN A 552 6.58 -7.42 -4.95
N LEU A 553 5.71 -8.39 -4.65
CA LEU A 553 5.35 -8.80 -3.29
C LEU A 553 6.47 -9.60 -2.61
N VAL A 554 7.23 -10.37 -3.39
CA VAL A 554 8.33 -11.25 -2.93
C VAL A 554 9.63 -10.92 -3.70
N PRO A 555 10.21 -9.72 -3.48
CA PRO A 555 11.28 -9.18 -4.32
C PRO A 555 12.59 -9.98 -4.31
N LEU A 556 12.88 -10.73 -3.25
CA LEU A 556 14.07 -11.58 -3.15
C LEU A 556 13.79 -13.05 -3.54
N GLY A 557 12.55 -13.38 -3.94
CA GLY A 557 12.11 -14.76 -4.16
C GLY A 557 11.96 -15.58 -2.87
N ILE A 558 12.18 -14.97 -1.70
CA ILE A 558 12.03 -15.59 -0.38
C ILE A 558 10.68 -15.18 0.19
N ILE A 559 9.75 -16.14 0.28
CA ILE A 559 8.43 -15.92 0.87
C ILE A 559 8.57 -15.89 2.39
N ARG A 560 7.96 -14.91 3.05
CA ARG A 560 7.92 -14.89 4.52
C ARG A 560 7.19 -16.12 5.05
N ALA A 561 7.70 -16.70 6.13
CA ALA A 561 7.12 -17.91 6.71
C ALA A 561 5.66 -17.72 7.17
N ASP A 562 5.32 -16.54 7.68
CA ASP A 562 3.94 -16.19 8.07
C ASP A 562 3.00 -16.10 6.86
N TRP A 563 3.45 -15.47 5.77
CA TRP A 563 2.71 -15.39 4.51
C TRP A 563 2.44 -16.76 3.90
N GLN A 564 3.47 -17.60 3.85
CA GLN A 564 3.37 -18.97 3.35
C GLN A 564 2.41 -19.80 4.21
N SER A 565 2.57 -19.78 5.54
CA SER A 565 1.72 -20.55 6.45
C SER A 565 0.24 -20.20 6.32
N GLN A 566 -0.06 -18.91 6.09
CA GLN A 566 -1.42 -18.44 5.92
C GLN A 566 -1.99 -18.78 4.55
N ALA A 567 -1.20 -18.62 3.49
CA ALA A 567 -1.61 -19.05 2.14
C ALA A 567 -1.88 -20.56 2.10
N ASP A 568 -1.02 -21.39 2.69
CA ASP A 568 -1.18 -22.85 2.74
C ASP A 568 -2.41 -23.27 3.54
N MET A 569 -2.71 -22.57 4.65
CA MET A 569 -3.94 -22.76 5.42
C MET A 569 -5.18 -22.42 4.58
N LEU A 570 -5.15 -21.32 3.84
CA LEU A 570 -6.27 -20.85 3.01
C LEU A 570 -6.50 -21.72 1.76
N VAL A 571 -5.43 -22.33 1.23
CA VAL A 571 -5.49 -23.27 0.09
C VAL A 571 -5.82 -24.70 0.56
N GLY A 572 -5.70 -25.01 1.87
CA GLY A 572 -5.99 -26.33 2.42
C GLY A 572 -4.84 -27.35 2.29
N ILE A 573 -3.62 -26.87 2.00
CA ILE A 573 -2.40 -27.70 1.89
C ILE A 573 -1.70 -27.85 3.26
N GLY A 574 -2.06 -27.02 4.25
CA GLY A 574 -1.51 -27.06 5.60
C GLY A 574 -1.83 -28.36 6.36
N THR A 575 -0.80 -29.16 6.64
CA THR A 575 -0.88 -30.34 7.52
C THR A 575 -0.92 -29.93 9.00
N SER A 576 -2.11 -29.53 9.49
CA SER A 576 -2.62 -29.80 10.84
C SER A 576 -3.71 -28.81 11.22
N LYS A 577 -4.85 -29.34 11.71
CA LYS A 577 -5.98 -28.59 12.30
C LYS A 577 -5.62 -27.82 13.60
N THR A 578 -4.36 -27.78 14.01
CA THR A 578 -3.92 -27.26 15.33
C THR A 578 -2.75 -26.26 15.30
N LYS A 579 -2.19 -25.87 14.14
CA LYS A 579 -1.11 -24.86 14.12
C LYS A 579 -1.68 -23.45 14.10
N LYS A 580 -1.41 -22.68 15.16
CA LYS A 580 -1.66 -21.23 15.21
C LYS A 580 -0.89 -20.53 14.08
N PRO A 581 -1.46 -19.49 13.44
CA PRO A 581 -0.74 -18.68 12.47
C PRO A 581 0.54 -18.12 13.12
N PHE A 582 1.68 -18.40 12.51
CA PHE A 582 2.97 -17.86 12.91
C PHE A 582 3.05 -16.41 12.41
N LYS A 583 3.57 -15.48 13.23
CA LYS A 583 3.93 -14.13 12.79
C LYS A 583 5.44 -13.99 12.86
N ASP A 584 6.08 -13.66 11.74
CA ASP A 584 7.53 -13.46 11.71
C ASP A 584 7.87 -12.01 12.04
N GLY A 585 8.30 -11.76 13.28
CA GLY A 585 8.74 -10.46 13.76
C GLY A 585 10.21 -10.14 13.47
N SER A 586 10.93 -10.98 12.73
CA SER A 586 12.37 -10.86 12.56
C SER A 586 12.76 -9.71 11.61
N ILE A 587 13.99 -9.19 11.77
CA ILE A 587 14.59 -8.23 10.83
C ILE A 587 14.65 -8.82 9.41
N TRP A 588 14.76 -10.15 9.28
CA TRP A 588 14.73 -10.86 8.01
C TRP A 588 13.40 -10.72 7.28
N ALA A 589 12.27 -10.71 7.99
CA ALA A 589 10.95 -10.49 7.40
C ALA A 589 10.82 -9.10 6.76
N GLY A 590 11.42 -8.07 7.37
CA GLY A 590 11.49 -6.73 6.81
C GLY A 590 12.36 -6.65 5.55
N LEU A 591 13.51 -7.33 5.54
CA LEU A 591 14.41 -7.38 4.37
C LEU A 591 13.81 -8.13 3.18
N THR A 592 13.08 -9.22 3.41
CA THR A 592 12.47 -10.02 2.33
C THR A 592 11.23 -9.37 1.73
N THR A 593 10.59 -8.43 2.44
CA THR A 593 9.39 -7.71 1.98
C THR A 593 9.52 -6.20 1.98
N TRP A 594 10.75 -5.68 1.82
CA TRP A 594 11.01 -4.24 1.92
C TRP A 594 10.15 -3.38 0.97
N ARG A 595 9.81 -3.91 -0.22
CA ARG A 595 8.94 -3.25 -1.20
C ARG A 595 7.49 -3.10 -0.75
N THR A 596 7.06 -3.83 0.28
CA THR A 596 5.71 -3.73 0.85
C THR A 596 5.68 -3.03 2.20
N MET A 597 6.79 -2.47 2.68
CA MET A 597 6.86 -1.78 3.98
C MET A 597 6.28 -0.36 3.97
N MET A 598 6.33 0.33 2.83
CA MET A 598 5.92 1.74 2.74
C MET A 598 4.65 1.89 1.90
N PRO A 599 3.57 2.49 2.44
CA PRO A 599 2.33 2.75 1.72
C PRO A 599 2.54 3.43 0.36
N ARG A 600 3.39 4.47 0.34
CA ARG A 600 3.69 5.22 -0.88
C ARG A 600 4.31 4.36 -1.97
N GLN A 601 5.23 3.47 -1.59
CA GLN A 601 5.94 2.63 -2.55
C GLN A 601 5.00 1.60 -3.17
N VAL A 602 4.17 0.93 -2.36
CA VAL A 602 3.22 -0.08 -2.84
C VAL A 602 2.18 0.52 -3.76
N HIS A 603 1.62 1.67 -3.40
CA HIS A 603 0.66 2.40 -4.22
C HIS A 603 1.23 2.70 -5.62
N ASP A 604 2.43 3.28 -5.69
CA ASP A 604 3.05 3.68 -6.95
C ASP A 604 3.52 2.48 -7.78
N ASP A 605 4.15 1.47 -7.15
CA ASP A 605 4.66 0.29 -7.84
C ASP A 605 3.52 -0.57 -8.41
N LEU A 606 2.43 -0.78 -7.66
CA LEU A 606 1.27 -1.52 -8.15
C LEU A 606 0.60 -0.78 -9.31
N ALA A 607 0.37 0.52 -9.17
CA ALA A 607 -0.16 1.33 -10.28
C ALA A 607 0.74 1.24 -11.52
N ALA A 608 2.06 1.35 -11.36
CA ALA A 608 2.99 1.23 -12.48
C ALA A 608 2.94 -0.16 -13.15
N ILE A 609 2.80 -1.24 -12.37
CA ILE A 609 2.65 -2.60 -12.90
C ILE A 609 1.37 -2.70 -13.75
N PHE A 610 0.22 -2.26 -13.22
CA PHE A 610 -1.04 -2.28 -13.96
C PHE A 610 -0.95 -1.45 -15.26
N LEU A 611 -0.31 -0.28 -15.23
CA LEU A 611 -0.16 0.58 -16.41
C LEU A 611 0.70 -0.12 -17.47
N LYS A 612 1.75 -0.81 -17.03
CA LYS A 612 2.63 -1.58 -17.91
C LYS A 612 1.92 -2.73 -18.60
N HIS A 613 0.93 -3.33 -17.95
CA HIS A 613 0.03 -4.37 -18.48
C HIS A 613 -1.15 -3.81 -19.30
N GLY A 614 -1.22 -2.49 -19.49
CA GLY A 614 -2.21 -1.86 -20.36
C GLY A 614 -3.52 -1.48 -19.66
N ALA A 615 -3.56 -1.49 -18.33
CA ALA A 615 -4.72 -1.01 -17.59
C ALA A 615 -4.96 0.49 -17.80
N THR A 616 -6.24 0.87 -17.77
CA THR A 616 -6.65 2.29 -17.71
C THR A 616 -6.88 2.68 -16.26
N MET A 617 -6.49 3.91 -15.88
CA MET A 617 -6.57 4.37 -14.49
C MET A 617 -7.18 5.75 -14.37
N GLN A 618 -8.11 5.90 -13.42
CA GLN A 618 -8.64 7.20 -13.01
C GLN A 618 -8.09 7.55 -11.63
N PHE A 619 -7.31 8.62 -11.55
CA PHE A 619 -6.81 9.19 -10.31
C PHE A 619 -7.81 10.19 -9.76
N LEU A 620 -8.17 10.06 -8.49
CA LEU A 620 -9.01 11.00 -7.74
C LEU A 620 -8.18 11.59 -6.60
N ARG A 621 -7.83 12.87 -6.71
CA ARG A 621 -7.01 13.58 -5.72
C ARG A 621 -7.84 14.58 -4.95
N THR A 622 -7.73 14.53 -3.63
CA THR A 622 -8.24 15.56 -2.72
C THR A 622 -7.08 16.09 -1.87
N ASN A 623 -7.13 17.36 -1.48
CA ASN A 623 -6.10 17.97 -0.62
C ASN A 623 -6.78 18.80 0.46
N GLN A 624 -7.18 18.19 1.59
CA GLN A 624 -7.90 18.86 2.69
C GLN A 624 -9.10 19.66 2.19
N VAL A 625 -10.17 18.94 1.83
CA VAL A 625 -11.37 19.45 1.20
C VAL A 625 -12.53 19.49 2.20
N GLY A 626 -13.47 20.42 2.03
CA GLY A 626 -14.55 20.69 2.99
C GLY A 626 -14.51 22.15 3.43
N GLY A 627 -14.82 22.41 4.69
CA GLY A 627 -14.55 23.72 5.30
C GLY A 627 -13.05 23.98 5.50
N TRP A 628 -12.71 25.25 5.69
CA TRP A 628 -11.33 25.73 5.72
C TRP A 628 -10.73 25.68 7.12
N GLN A 629 -9.59 24.99 7.27
CA GLN A 629 -8.83 24.95 8.53
C GLN A 629 -7.45 25.60 8.37
N ALA A 630 -7.24 26.84 8.83
CA ALA A 630 -6.01 27.58 8.56
C ALA A 630 -4.72 26.99 9.21
N ASP A 631 -4.85 26.25 10.32
CA ASP A 631 -3.70 25.77 11.11
C ASP A 631 -3.00 24.53 10.55
N ILE A 632 -3.66 23.79 9.65
CA ILE A 632 -3.13 22.55 9.06
C ILE A 632 -2.82 22.73 7.57
N THR A 633 -1.89 21.95 7.05
CA THR A 633 -1.59 21.94 5.60
C THR A 633 -1.39 20.51 5.11
N PRO A 634 -1.79 20.18 3.87
CA PRO A 634 -1.61 18.83 3.37
C PRO A 634 -0.13 18.57 3.03
N ILE A 635 0.41 17.42 3.45
CA ILE A 635 1.77 16.98 3.11
C ILE A 635 1.71 15.66 2.32
N ALA A 636 2.50 15.55 1.25
CA ALA A 636 2.57 14.32 0.45
C ALA A 636 3.17 13.14 1.25
N PRO A 637 2.68 11.91 1.07
CA PRO A 637 3.32 10.71 1.60
C PRO A 637 4.64 10.45 0.89
N THR A 638 5.61 9.96 1.65
CA THR A 638 6.98 9.69 1.20
C THR A 638 7.34 8.23 1.37
N VAL A 639 8.34 7.78 0.62
CA VAL A 639 9.09 6.56 0.97
C VAL A 639 9.99 6.82 2.18
N PHE A 640 10.66 5.78 2.68
CA PHE A 640 11.55 5.84 3.84
C PHE A 640 12.64 6.91 3.67
N PHE A 641 12.79 7.81 4.64
CA PHE A 641 13.68 8.99 4.59
C PHE A 641 13.42 9.96 3.43
N GLY A 642 12.24 9.92 2.81
CA GLY A 642 11.94 10.72 1.63
C GLY A 642 11.89 12.24 1.85
N GLN A 643 11.89 12.72 3.09
CA GLN A 643 12.02 14.15 3.40
C GLN A 643 13.49 14.63 3.35
N ILE A 644 14.47 13.72 3.37
CA ILE A 644 15.89 14.08 3.23
C ILE A 644 16.19 14.27 1.75
N GLN A 645 16.04 15.51 1.28
CA GLN A 645 16.23 15.90 -0.11
C GLN A 645 17.54 16.67 -0.32
N ILE A 646 18.12 16.55 -1.52
CA ILE A 646 19.22 17.42 -1.93
C ILE A 646 18.67 18.85 -2.04
N PRO A 647 19.34 19.87 -1.43
CA PRO A 647 18.88 21.25 -1.46
C PRO A 647 18.49 21.71 -2.87
N PHE A 648 17.34 22.39 -2.99
CA PHE A 648 16.79 22.91 -4.24
C PHE A 648 16.32 21.85 -5.26
N THR A 649 16.20 20.58 -4.86
CA THR A 649 15.71 19.49 -5.73
C THR A 649 14.66 18.62 -5.00
N ASP A 650 13.89 17.83 -5.76
CA ASP A 650 12.98 16.82 -5.21
C ASP A 650 13.68 15.45 -5.00
N ILE A 651 15.01 15.39 -5.09
CA ILE A 651 15.75 14.13 -5.09
C ILE A 651 16.04 13.72 -3.64
N ALA A 652 15.51 12.56 -3.24
CA ALA A 652 15.80 11.93 -1.95
C ALA A 652 16.81 10.78 -2.13
N PRO A 653 18.13 11.03 -2.02
CA PRO A 653 19.17 10.06 -2.41
C PRO A 653 19.20 8.81 -1.53
N LEU A 654 18.91 8.95 -0.23
CA LEU A 654 18.95 7.83 0.72
C LEU A 654 17.96 6.70 0.34
N PRO A 655 16.65 6.97 0.13
CA PRO A 655 15.74 5.93 -0.35
C PRO A 655 16.12 5.37 -1.70
N ILE A 656 16.65 6.18 -2.63
CA ILE A 656 17.09 5.70 -3.95
C ILE A 656 18.22 4.67 -3.78
N PHE A 657 19.26 5.01 -3.03
CA PHE A 657 20.38 4.11 -2.79
C PHE A 657 19.98 2.85 -2.03
N LEU A 658 19.15 2.99 -1.00
CA LEU A 658 18.64 1.85 -0.25
C LEU A 658 17.87 0.89 -1.15
N ASN A 659 16.96 1.42 -1.97
CA ASN A 659 16.16 0.62 -2.90
C ASN A 659 17.02 -0.08 -3.95
N ARG A 660 18.04 0.61 -4.50
CA ARG A 660 18.99 0.01 -5.44
C ARG A 660 19.79 -1.13 -4.82
N ILE A 661 20.33 -0.91 -3.62
CA ILE A 661 21.06 -1.95 -2.88
C ILE A 661 20.15 -3.15 -2.66
N LEU A 662 19.00 -2.96 -2.01
CA LEU A 662 18.10 -4.06 -1.65
C LEU A 662 17.56 -4.80 -2.88
N ALA A 663 17.20 -4.09 -3.95
CA ALA A 663 16.76 -4.70 -5.20
C ALA A 663 17.86 -5.55 -5.86
N SER A 664 19.11 -5.07 -5.83
CA SER A 664 20.23 -5.76 -6.47
C SER A 664 20.66 -7.05 -5.78
N LEU A 665 20.27 -7.26 -4.52
CA LEU A 665 20.58 -8.47 -3.76
C LEU A 665 19.72 -9.67 -4.13
N ALA A 666 18.75 -9.51 -5.04
CA ALA A 666 17.93 -10.60 -5.56
C ALA A 666 18.80 -11.74 -6.09
N ILE A 667 18.42 -12.98 -5.75
CA ILE A 667 19.15 -14.19 -6.10
C ILE A 667 19.04 -14.42 -7.63
N PRO A 668 20.16 -14.68 -8.34
CA PRO A 668 20.13 -14.97 -9.77
C PRO A 668 19.24 -16.17 -10.11
N ARG A 669 18.38 -16.02 -11.11
CA ARG A 669 17.56 -17.09 -11.67
C ARG A 669 18.38 -17.94 -12.63
N LEU A 670 17.86 -19.10 -13.03
CA LEU A 670 18.48 -19.98 -14.03
C LEU A 670 18.88 -19.25 -15.33
N GLN A 671 18.03 -18.32 -15.79
CA GLN A 671 18.31 -17.52 -16.99
C GLN A 671 19.46 -16.52 -16.79
N ASP A 672 19.64 -16.03 -15.56
CA ASP A 672 20.69 -15.04 -15.25
C ASP A 672 22.09 -15.70 -15.27
N TRP A 673 22.18 -17.01 -14.99
CA TRP A 673 23.42 -17.78 -15.18
C TRP A 673 23.84 -17.88 -16.65
N LEU A 674 22.89 -18.00 -17.57
CA LEU A 674 23.18 -17.97 -19.01
C LEU A 674 23.81 -16.63 -19.42
N ILE A 675 23.33 -15.53 -18.84
CA ILE A 675 23.87 -14.19 -19.10
C ILE A 675 25.34 -14.09 -18.65
N ILE A 676 25.70 -14.68 -17.51
CA ILE A 676 27.10 -14.74 -17.05
C ILE A 676 27.97 -15.46 -18.09
N CYS A 677 27.56 -16.65 -18.54
CA CYS A 677 28.30 -17.45 -19.51
C CYS A 677 28.48 -16.70 -20.83
N VAL A 678 27.39 -16.14 -21.38
CA VAL A 678 27.41 -15.40 -22.64
C VAL A 678 28.29 -14.15 -22.53
N ALA A 679 28.17 -13.38 -21.45
CA ALA A 679 28.99 -12.19 -21.22
C ALA A 679 30.49 -12.53 -21.15
N LEU A 680 30.86 -13.60 -20.44
CA LEU A 680 32.25 -14.06 -20.36
C LEU A 680 32.80 -14.55 -21.70
N ILE A 681 31.99 -15.25 -22.50
CA ILE A 681 32.38 -15.69 -23.85
C ILE A 681 32.63 -14.48 -24.74
N ILE A 682 31.67 -13.56 -24.83
CA ILE A 682 31.79 -12.35 -25.67
C ILE A 682 32.99 -11.51 -25.22
N TYR A 683 33.15 -11.30 -23.92
CA TYR A 683 34.31 -10.59 -23.38
C TYR A 683 35.62 -11.27 -23.79
N SER A 684 35.73 -12.58 -23.64
CA SER A 684 36.96 -13.34 -23.95
C SER A 684 37.30 -13.31 -25.43
N LEU A 685 36.30 -13.42 -26.31
CA LEU A 685 36.48 -13.36 -27.77
C LEU A 685 37.08 -12.03 -28.25
N ILE A 686 36.87 -10.95 -27.49
CA ILE A 686 37.42 -9.62 -27.82
C ILE A 686 38.71 -9.37 -27.02
N ALA A 687 38.71 -9.67 -25.73
CA ALA A 687 39.78 -9.34 -24.81
C ALA A 687 41.06 -10.14 -25.06
N LEU A 688 40.95 -11.44 -25.37
CA LEU A 688 42.12 -12.28 -25.60
C LEU A 688 42.89 -11.86 -26.87
N PRO A 689 42.26 -11.73 -28.06
CA PRO A 689 42.99 -11.29 -29.25
C PRO A 689 43.61 -9.91 -29.09
N LEU A 690 42.87 -8.95 -28.50
CA LEU A 690 43.36 -7.59 -28.26
C LEU A 690 44.54 -7.59 -27.28
N GLY A 691 44.38 -8.29 -26.16
CA GLY A 691 45.37 -8.37 -25.10
C GLY A 691 46.67 -9.03 -25.56
N PHE A 692 46.60 -10.11 -26.33
CA PHE A 692 47.80 -10.75 -26.89
C PHE A 692 48.43 -9.91 -28.00
N LYS A 693 47.64 -9.35 -28.92
CA LYS A 693 48.14 -8.52 -30.04
C LYS A 693 48.97 -7.33 -29.56
N PHE A 694 48.54 -6.69 -28.47
CA PHE A 694 49.24 -5.54 -27.89
C PHE A 694 50.20 -5.91 -26.75
N GLY A 695 50.49 -7.20 -26.55
CA GLY A 695 51.43 -7.69 -25.53
C GLY A 695 51.02 -7.42 -24.08
N PHE A 696 49.75 -7.05 -23.84
CA PHE A 696 49.23 -6.82 -22.50
C PHE A 696 48.94 -8.13 -21.78
N LEU A 697 48.34 -9.11 -22.43
CA LEU A 697 48.12 -10.44 -21.87
C LEU A 697 49.29 -11.35 -22.26
N GLN A 698 49.79 -12.13 -21.29
CA GLN A 698 50.85 -13.12 -21.50
C GLN A 698 50.46 -14.38 -20.75
N LEU A 699 50.53 -15.55 -21.40
CA LEU A 699 50.20 -16.81 -20.73
C LEU A 699 51.31 -17.14 -19.72
N GLN A 700 51.08 -16.73 -18.47
CA GLN A 700 52.01 -16.86 -17.36
C GLN A 700 51.22 -17.16 -16.10
N ILE A 701 51.25 -18.43 -15.68
CA ILE A 701 50.57 -18.87 -14.47
C ILE A 701 51.37 -18.39 -13.25
N TRP A 702 50.69 -17.70 -12.32
CA TRP A 702 51.31 -17.21 -11.10
C TRP A 702 51.82 -18.36 -10.21
N THR A 703 53.06 -18.24 -9.75
CA THR A 703 53.80 -19.28 -9.00
C THR A 703 53.48 -19.32 -7.51
N GLY A 704 52.52 -18.52 -7.03
CA GLY A 704 52.08 -18.55 -5.62
C GLY A 704 51.56 -19.92 -5.18
N ASN A 705 51.70 -20.21 -3.89
CA ASN A 705 51.20 -21.46 -3.30
C ASN A 705 49.66 -21.49 -3.28
N TRP A 706 49.07 -22.66 -2.98
CA TRP A 706 47.61 -22.83 -3.00
C TRP A 706 46.87 -21.89 -2.04
N LEU A 707 47.45 -21.60 -0.86
CA LEU A 707 46.86 -20.69 0.11
C LEU A 707 46.87 -19.24 -0.41
N GLU A 708 47.96 -18.80 -1.01
CA GLU A 708 48.11 -17.47 -1.62
C GLU A 708 47.14 -17.28 -2.79
N LYS A 709 46.97 -18.30 -3.63
CA LYS A 709 45.97 -18.30 -4.71
C LYS A 709 44.56 -18.21 -4.16
N TYR A 710 44.23 -19.01 -3.16
CA TYR A 710 42.91 -18.98 -2.52
C TYR A 710 42.61 -17.61 -1.87
N LEU A 711 43.58 -17.06 -1.13
CA LEU A 711 43.45 -15.73 -0.52
C LEU A 711 43.34 -14.63 -1.57
N LEU A 712 44.05 -14.72 -2.69
CA LEU A 712 43.92 -13.78 -3.80
C LEU A 712 42.51 -13.83 -4.41
N VAL A 713 42.01 -15.03 -4.68
CA VAL A 713 40.66 -15.28 -5.21
C VAL A 713 39.60 -14.68 -4.27
N LEU A 714 39.70 -14.94 -2.96
CA LEU A 714 38.79 -14.39 -1.96
C LEU A 714 38.92 -12.86 -1.85
N ARG A 715 40.15 -12.33 -1.88
CA ARG A 715 40.39 -10.88 -1.84
C ARG A 715 39.76 -10.20 -3.04
N CYS A 716 39.95 -10.72 -4.26
CA CYS A 716 39.40 -10.16 -5.49
C CYS A 716 37.87 -10.13 -5.49
N LEU A 717 37.23 -11.06 -4.76
CA LEU A 717 35.78 -11.07 -4.60
C LEU A 717 35.30 -9.82 -3.84
N PHE A 718 35.94 -9.49 -2.72
CA PHE A 718 35.57 -8.30 -1.94
C PHE A 718 36.09 -7.01 -2.57
N LEU A 719 37.35 -7.00 -3.03
CA LEU A 719 38.02 -5.88 -3.67
C LEU A 719 38.95 -6.39 -4.80
N PRO A 720 38.62 -6.14 -6.08
CA PRO A 720 37.69 -5.08 -6.53
C PRO A 720 36.21 -5.46 -6.64
N ALA A 721 35.84 -6.73 -6.84
CA ALA A 721 34.56 -7.07 -7.48
C ALA A 721 33.31 -6.54 -6.76
N ILE A 722 33.07 -6.90 -5.48
CA ILE A 722 31.88 -6.44 -4.74
C ILE A 722 31.86 -4.93 -4.59
N VAL A 723 32.96 -4.32 -4.14
CA VAL A 723 33.00 -2.87 -3.84
C VAL A 723 32.80 -2.03 -5.10
N GLU A 724 33.49 -2.38 -6.19
CA GLU A 724 33.39 -1.61 -7.43
C GLU A 724 32.03 -1.81 -8.09
N GLU A 725 31.51 -3.04 -8.18
CA GLU A 725 30.19 -3.25 -8.77
C GLU A 725 29.06 -2.65 -7.93
N LEU A 726 29.17 -2.67 -6.58
CA LEU A 726 28.23 -1.97 -5.72
C LEU A 726 28.23 -0.46 -6.01
N PHE A 727 29.39 0.15 -6.17
CA PHE A 727 29.46 1.59 -6.45
C PHE A 727 29.01 1.93 -7.87
N PHE A 728 29.64 1.34 -8.87
CA PHE A 728 29.45 1.72 -10.27
C PHE A 728 28.14 1.19 -10.85
N ARG A 729 27.71 -0.03 -10.50
CA ARG A 729 26.54 -0.67 -11.13
C ARG A 729 25.31 -0.57 -10.24
N VAL A 730 25.44 -0.68 -8.92
CA VAL A 730 24.27 -0.61 -8.04
C VAL A 730 23.94 0.82 -7.61
N LEU A 731 24.88 1.59 -7.08
CA LEU A 731 24.56 2.93 -6.56
C LEU A 731 24.32 3.96 -7.67
N LEU A 732 25.17 3.96 -8.71
CA LEU A 732 25.09 4.96 -9.79
C LEU A 732 24.01 4.64 -10.83
N LEU A 733 23.90 3.38 -11.28
CA LEU A 733 22.91 3.03 -12.29
C LEU A 733 21.51 2.87 -11.67
N PRO A 734 20.46 3.39 -12.32
CA PRO A 734 19.09 3.01 -11.99
C PRO A 734 18.89 1.51 -12.15
N HIS A 735 18.32 0.88 -11.13
CA HIS A 735 17.96 -0.54 -11.17
C HIS A 735 16.87 -0.77 -12.24
N PRO A 736 16.83 -1.92 -12.95
CA PRO A 736 15.84 -2.18 -14.01
C PRO A 736 14.36 -2.13 -13.56
N SER A 737 14.11 -2.26 -12.25
CA SER A 737 12.77 -2.08 -11.68
C SER A 737 12.39 -0.61 -11.48
N GLU A 738 13.35 0.31 -11.44
CA GLU A 738 13.08 1.75 -11.37
C GLU A 738 12.38 2.20 -12.66
N ILE A 739 11.46 3.13 -12.47
CA ILE A 739 10.65 3.66 -13.55
C ILE A 739 11.39 4.85 -14.14
N ILE A 740 12.31 4.56 -15.05
CA ILE A 740 13.14 5.55 -15.75
C ILE A 740 13.10 5.27 -17.26
N ASN A 741 13.14 6.33 -18.08
CA ASN A 741 13.21 6.16 -19.53
C ASN A 741 14.61 5.70 -19.98
N TRP A 742 14.69 5.06 -21.15
CA TRP A 742 15.94 4.49 -21.67
C TRP A 742 17.02 5.54 -21.94
N TRP A 743 16.64 6.76 -22.31
CA TRP A 743 17.59 7.85 -22.53
C TRP A 743 18.31 8.25 -21.25
N GLN A 744 17.57 8.50 -20.17
CA GLN A 744 18.12 8.82 -18.86
C GLN A 744 18.94 7.65 -18.32
N TRP A 745 18.45 6.42 -18.48
CA TRP A 745 19.21 5.22 -18.09
C TRP A 745 20.54 5.14 -18.84
N SER A 746 20.55 5.36 -20.15
CA SER A 746 21.75 5.35 -20.98
C SER A 746 22.74 6.45 -20.60
N MET A 747 22.25 7.65 -20.23
CA MET A 747 23.12 8.72 -19.70
C MET A 747 23.82 8.31 -18.40
N TRP A 748 23.10 7.68 -17.47
CA TRP A 748 23.70 7.11 -16.26
C TRP A 748 24.67 5.98 -16.58
N GLY A 749 24.35 5.14 -17.57
CA GLY A 749 25.22 4.10 -18.12
C GLY A 749 26.56 4.65 -18.59
N MET A 750 26.52 5.67 -19.45
CA MET A 750 27.72 6.35 -19.96
C MET A 750 28.52 7.03 -18.85
N LEU A 751 27.85 7.72 -17.93
CA LEU A 751 28.50 8.38 -16.79
C LEU A 751 29.19 7.36 -15.88
N SER A 752 28.51 6.27 -15.52
CA SER A 752 29.08 5.20 -14.69
C SER A 752 30.29 4.55 -15.36
N LEU A 753 30.19 4.23 -16.65
CA LEU A 753 31.30 3.66 -17.43
C LEU A 753 32.51 4.61 -17.46
N PHE A 754 32.27 5.89 -17.74
CA PHE A 754 33.32 6.90 -17.74
C PHE A 754 34.02 7.00 -16.38
N LEU A 755 33.25 7.10 -15.29
CA LEU A 755 33.78 7.15 -13.92
C LEU A 755 34.55 5.87 -13.56
N PHE A 756 34.06 4.70 -13.98
CA PHE A 756 34.75 3.43 -13.77
C PHE A 756 36.13 3.39 -14.45
N VAL A 757 36.21 3.83 -15.70
CA VAL A 757 37.49 3.88 -16.44
C VAL A 757 38.45 4.88 -15.80
N VAL A 758 37.98 6.10 -15.47
CA VAL A 758 38.80 7.16 -14.86
C VAL A 758 39.22 6.82 -13.43
N TYR A 759 38.43 6.03 -12.71
CA TYR A 759 38.76 5.59 -11.36
C TYR A 759 40.09 4.81 -11.30
N HIS A 760 40.43 4.01 -12.32
CA HIS A 760 41.66 3.22 -12.34
C HIS A 760 42.95 4.07 -12.23
N PRO A 761 43.21 5.06 -13.10
CA PRO A 761 44.39 5.92 -12.99
C PRO A 761 44.37 6.77 -11.70
N LEU A 762 43.19 7.20 -11.24
CA LEU A 762 43.06 7.92 -9.96
C LEU A 762 43.42 7.03 -8.76
N ASN A 763 42.95 5.79 -8.73
CA ASN A 763 43.25 4.80 -7.71
C ASN A 763 44.76 4.49 -7.68
N ALA A 764 45.38 4.33 -8.85
CA ALA A 764 46.82 4.20 -8.98
C ALA A 764 47.61 5.39 -8.41
N LYS A 765 47.10 6.61 -8.58
CA LYS A 765 47.75 7.82 -8.05
C LYS A 765 47.61 7.96 -6.52
N THR A 766 46.55 7.40 -5.94
CA THR A 766 46.14 7.68 -4.56
C THR A 766 46.32 6.47 -3.63
N LEU A 767 45.48 5.45 -3.77
CA LEU A 767 45.33 4.36 -2.80
C LEU A 767 46.16 3.12 -3.18
N PHE A 768 46.41 2.90 -4.47
CA PHE A 768 47.10 1.70 -4.97
C PHE A 768 48.25 2.02 -5.93
N LYS A 769 49.31 2.62 -5.40
CA LYS A 769 50.51 3.03 -6.18
C LYS A 769 51.16 1.89 -6.98
N ALA A 770 51.03 0.64 -6.53
CA ALA A 770 51.51 -0.54 -7.26
C ALA A 770 50.89 -0.67 -8.67
N GLY A 771 49.67 -0.16 -8.85
CA GLY A 771 48.96 -0.20 -10.12
C GLY A 771 49.39 0.86 -11.13
N PHE A 772 50.27 1.80 -10.79
CA PHE A 772 50.60 2.97 -11.63
C PHE A 772 50.93 2.65 -13.11
N PRO A 773 51.87 1.75 -13.45
CA PRO A 773 52.18 1.47 -14.84
C PRO A 773 51.08 0.69 -15.58
N THR A 774 50.24 -0.03 -14.84
CA THR A 774 49.17 -0.85 -15.41
C THR A 774 47.90 -0.05 -15.62
N PHE A 775 47.50 0.78 -14.66
CA PHE A 775 46.24 1.51 -14.68
C PHE A 775 46.27 2.79 -15.54
N PHE A 776 47.44 3.19 -16.05
CA PHE A 776 47.58 4.21 -17.10
C PHE A 776 47.77 3.59 -18.50
N ASN A 777 47.90 2.27 -18.60
CA ASN A 777 48.07 1.61 -19.89
C ASN A 777 46.77 1.67 -20.71
N ARG A 778 46.86 2.13 -21.96
CA ARG A 778 45.69 2.31 -22.84
C ARG A 778 44.96 0.99 -23.15
N VAL A 779 45.70 -0.12 -23.27
CA VAL A 779 45.13 -1.45 -23.54
C VAL A 779 44.40 -1.94 -22.29
N PHE A 780 45.00 -1.78 -21.10
CA PHE A 780 44.32 -2.07 -19.84
C PHE A 780 43.02 -1.27 -19.71
N LEU A 781 43.07 0.04 -19.94
CA LEU A 781 41.87 0.90 -19.86
C LEU A 781 40.81 0.51 -20.90
N GLY A 782 41.21 0.09 -22.10
CA GLY A 782 40.29 -0.45 -23.12
C GLY A 782 39.63 -1.76 -22.68
N LEU A 783 40.40 -2.68 -22.11
CA LEU A 783 39.87 -3.95 -21.58
C LEU A 783 38.98 -3.74 -20.34
N ALA A 784 39.37 -2.83 -19.44
CA ALA A 784 38.55 -2.41 -18.31
C ALA A 784 37.25 -1.76 -18.80
N ALA A 785 37.30 -0.88 -19.81
CA ALA A 785 36.10 -0.29 -20.42
C ALA A 785 35.19 -1.39 -21.01
N LEU A 786 35.75 -2.37 -21.73
CA LEU A 786 34.99 -3.50 -22.26
C LEU A 786 34.33 -4.34 -21.15
N LEU A 787 35.06 -4.63 -20.07
CA LEU A 787 34.51 -5.32 -18.89
C LEU A 787 33.38 -4.50 -18.28
N GLY A 788 33.60 -3.18 -18.16
CA GLY A 788 32.60 -2.26 -17.64
C GLY A 788 31.34 -2.20 -18.49
N ILE A 789 31.45 -2.27 -19.82
CA ILE A 789 30.32 -2.39 -20.75
C ILE A 789 29.60 -3.71 -20.54
N ALA A 790 30.32 -4.84 -20.48
CA ALA A 790 29.74 -6.15 -20.26
C ALA A 790 28.97 -6.23 -18.94
N CYS A 791 29.56 -5.76 -17.83
CA CYS A 791 28.88 -5.67 -16.53
C CYS A 791 27.68 -4.72 -16.56
N THR A 792 27.77 -3.58 -17.25
CA THR A 792 26.66 -2.62 -17.36
C THR A 792 25.48 -3.22 -18.13
N ILE A 793 25.73 -3.92 -19.24
CA ILE A 793 24.69 -4.63 -20.00
C ILE A 793 24.09 -5.77 -19.17
N ALA A 794 24.93 -6.59 -18.52
CA ALA A 794 24.46 -7.67 -17.65
C ALA A 794 23.60 -7.14 -16.50
N TYR A 795 23.97 -6.01 -15.89
CA TYR A 795 23.17 -5.35 -14.86
C TYR A 795 21.86 -4.79 -15.41
N ALA A 796 21.86 -4.20 -16.61
CA ALA A 796 20.64 -3.69 -17.26
C ALA A 796 19.60 -4.80 -17.47
N ILE A 797 20.05 -6.02 -17.79
CA ILE A 797 19.19 -7.16 -18.07
C ILE A 797 18.73 -7.83 -16.76
N THR A 798 19.64 -8.02 -15.81
CA THR A 798 19.38 -8.85 -14.62
C THR A 798 19.01 -8.06 -13.37
N GLY A 799 19.51 -6.83 -13.23
CA GLY A 799 19.46 -6.03 -12.00
C GLY A 799 20.27 -6.61 -10.83
N SER A 800 20.94 -7.75 -11.00
CA SER A 800 21.57 -8.49 -9.90
C SER A 800 23.01 -8.08 -9.67
N LEU A 801 23.35 -7.75 -8.42
CA LEU A 801 24.73 -7.52 -7.98
C LEU A 801 25.58 -8.79 -8.17
N TRP A 802 25.02 -9.96 -7.88
CA TRP A 802 25.75 -11.23 -7.94
C TRP A 802 26.20 -11.57 -9.36
N VAL A 803 25.37 -11.30 -10.36
CA VAL A 803 25.70 -11.53 -11.78
C VAL A 803 26.92 -10.71 -12.19
N VAL A 804 26.92 -9.40 -11.92
CA VAL A 804 28.03 -8.52 -12.29
C VAL A 804 29.29 -8.78 -11.48
N VAL A 805 29.15 -9.10 -10.18
CA VAL A 805 30.27 -9.48 -9.32
C VAL A 805 30.95 -10.73 -9.85
N LEU A 806 30.19 -11.76 -10.25
CA LEU A 806 30.76 -13.00 -10.79
C LEU A 806 31.49 -12.78 -12.12
N ILE A 807 30.92 -11.97 -13.03
CA ILE A 807 31.57 -11.62 -14.31
C ILE A 807 32.89 -10.88 -14.05
N HIS A 808 32.85 -9.81 -13.25
CA HIS A 808 34.04 -9.02 -12.92
C HIS A 808 35.10 -9.88 -12.21
N TRP A 809 34.69 -10.59 -11.15
CA TRP A 809 35.56 -11.43 -10.36
C TRP A 809 36.27 -12.49 -11.19
N ALA A 810 35.55 -13.21 -12.05
CA ALA A 810 36.13 -14.23 -12.92
C ALA A 810 37.20 -13.63 -13.86
N VAL A 811 36.89 -12.49 -14.50
CA VAL A 811 37.83 -11.82 -15.42
C VAL A 811 39.10 -11.38 -14.69
N VAL A 812 38.98 -10.77 -13.50
CA VAL A 812 40.13 -10.30 -12.72
C VAL A 812 40.97 -11.46 -12.22
N VAL A 813 40.36 -12.50 -11.66
CA VAL A 813 41.07 -13.68 -11.15
C VAL A 813 41.84 -14.38 -12.28
N VAL A 814 41.20 -14.60 -13.43
CA VAL A 814 41.82 -15.23 -14.59
C VAL A 814 42.97 -14.37 -15.11
N TRP A 815 42.81 -13.05 -15.21
CA TRP A 815 43.89 -12.16 -15.63
C TRP A 815 45.08 -12.19 -14.66
N LEU A 816 44.84 -12.10 -13.36
CA LEU A 816 45.90 -12.07 -12.35
C LEU A 816 46.66 -13.40 -12.30
N ILE A 817 45.96 -14.53 -12.30
CA ILE A 817 46.55 -15.84 -12.10
C ILE A 817 47.11 -16.42 -13.40
N ILE A 818 46.46 -16.24 -14.54
CA ILE A 818 46.79 -16.95 -15.79
C ILE A 818 47.45 -16.05 -16.83
N PHE A 819 47.03 -14.78 -16.93
CA PHE A 819 47.46 -13.89 -18.01
C PHE A 819 48.47 -12.81 -17.60
N GLY A 820 49.31 -13.12 -16.59
CA GLY A 820 50.44 -12.27 -16.20
C GLY A 820 50.09 -11.01 -15.42
N GLY A 821 48.85 -10.87 -14.93
CA GLY A 821 48.42 -9.69 -14.18
C GLY A 821 49.17 -9.48 -12.86
N MET A 822 49.51 -10.55 -12.14
CA MET A 822 50.27 -10.45 -10.87
C MET A 822 51.65 -9.81 -11.06
N VAL A 823 52.36 -10.13 -12.14
CA VAL A 823 53.68 -9.55 -12.45
C VAL A 823 53.57 -8.05 -12.70
N LYS A 824 52.50 -7.61 -13.38
CA LYS A 824 52.26 -6.21 -13.71
C LYS A 824 51.84 -5.35 -12.51
N LEU A 825 51.44 -5.98 -11.40
CA LEU A 825 51.04 -5.30 -10.16
C LEU A 825 52.07 -5.45 -9.03
N ASP A 826 53.17 -6.19 -9.24
CA ASP A 826 54.23 -6.33 -8.25
C ASP A 826 55.27 -5.21 -8.38
N ILE A 827 55.36 -4.37 -7.33
CA ILE A 827 56.33 -3.27 -7.24
C ILE A 827 57.78 -3.80 -7.24
N ARG A 828 58.02 -5.03 -6.74
CA ARG A 828 59.38 -5.57 -6.60
C ARG A 828 60.05 -5.89 -7.94
N ASN A 829 59.27 -6.27 -8.95
CA ASN A 829 59.79 -6.58 -10.30
C ASN A 829 60.11 -5.33 -11.12
N GLN A 830 59.68 -4.14 -10.71
CA GLN A 830 59.98 -2.89 -11.42
C GLN A 830 61.33 -2.28 -11.05
N LYS A 831 61.94 -2.67 -9.92
CA LYS A 831 63.29 -2.22 -9.55
C LYS A 831 64.42 -2.98 -10.25
N PHE A 832 64.12 -4.11 -10.90
CA PHE A 832 65.14 -4.95 -11.55
C PHE A 832 65.17 -4.85 -13.08
N GLY A 833 64.30 -4.03 -13.70
CA GLY A 833 64.24 -3.86 -15.16
C GLY A 833 65.13 -2.76 -15.74
N ASN A 834 65.90 -2.02 -14.92
CA ASN A 834 66.76 -0.91 -15.36
C ASN A 834 68.27 -1.16 -15.17
N THR A 835 68.67 -2.42 -15.07
CA THR A 835 70.08 -2.82 -15.12
C THR A 835 70.21 -4.10 -15.92
N GLN A 836 70.20 -3.96 -17.24
CA GLN A 836 71.20 -4.49 -18.16
C GLN A 836 70.86 -4.02 -19.59
N MET A 837 71.91 -3.54 -20.26
CA MET A 837 72.04 -2.90 -21.58
C MET A 837 70.89 -3.03 -22.59
#